data_AF-A0A5N5QEZ1-F1
#
_entry.id   AF-A0A5N5QEZ1-F1
#
_cell.length_a   1.000
_cell.length_b   1.000
_cell.length_c   1.000
_cell.angle_alpha   90.00
_cell.angle_beta   90.00
_cell.angle_gamma   90.00
#
_symmetry.space_group_name_H-M   'P 1'
#
loop_
_entity.id
_entity.type
_entity.pdbx_description
1 polymer ?
#
loop_
_entity_poly.entity_id
_entity_poly.type
_entity_poly.pdbx_seq_one_letter_code
_entity_poly.pdbx_strand_id
1 'polypeptide(L)'
;MTSQGPLLPDSPSESTPEPLRTGYCYDAAMTLHTQQGIDPGDPNDQHHPEKPQRITCIRAILASRGLLQRMKQIPIRLVRRNEVMLVHTRDLVDKVEGLEGMTDEHITATAHFYEQLSLYVTQATSQAAALSCGGVIECALAVARGEVRNSFAIVRPPGHHAEPDEHMGFCFYNNVAVATRVIMNETPIRRVLILDWDVHHGNGTQLAFEDDDKVLYISIHRYDGGEFYPGGTYGSMNSVGIGPGKGKSVNIPWPEGHMGDADYMYAFLNIVMPIAYEFAPEFVFISAGFDAAAGDTLGMCDVTPACYAHMTALLSTLAGGKLVVALEGGYNLESIASSALAVARALLGEPLPELPRLEASEIATEVVWQVARVQSQYWHCIQSASLEPKDTADDTTIHLPELFKSWRREHALRDLGMYEFPWSVPELEDYYKGQLLVTGNISMQHTLIMFVHDFGNISTELLTLSQLNIELENAWIVDTSTEFLQWCKSQEFSVELPTAKERRETAKEAVIAAWDNLVELSDAEEVIIVAHGTAGLSVMGLIEERFQDVRAKVKGVVQVCGTHTIPVVPKYEDELRKWYHKRSMVILPRDHPIYSSDTQITRRHGRVQQSSEERVTKVMRTSLPIIQEFVAERVKPRSELQEGKRRR
;
A
#
# COMPACT_ATOMS: atom_id res chain seq x y z
N MET A 1 -53.46 -16.41 -24.03
CA MET A 1 -53.62 -16.05 -22.62
C MET A 1 -52.24 -16.05 -21.96
N THR A 2 -51.64 -14.88 -21.83
CA THR A 2 -50.60 -14.59 -20.83
C THR A 2 -50.56 -13.07 -20.70
N SER A 3 -50.93 -12.60 -19.52
CA SER A 3 -51.22 -11.23 -19.14
C SER A 3 -49.95 -10.36 -19.08
N GLN A 4 -49.97 -9.22 -19.76
CA GLN A 4 -49.11 -8.09 -19.44
C GLN A 4 -49.59 -7.49 -18.11
N GLY A 5 -48.70 -7.45 -17.10
CA GLY A 5 -48.94 -6.72 -15.85
C GLY A 5 -48.92 -5.20 -16.08
N PRO A 6 -49.61 -4.40 -15.26
CA PRO A 6 -49.73 -2.97 -15.47
C PRO A 6 -48.43 -2.25 -15.09
N LEU A 7 -47.94 -1.42 -16.02
CA LEU A 7 -46.93 -0.39 -15.78
C LEU A 7 -47.54 0.67 -14.85
N LEU A 8 -46.94 0.85 -13.67
CA LEU A 8 -47.22 1.99 -12.80
C LEU A 8 -46.64 3.27 -13.44
N PRO A 9 -47.34 4.42 -13.36
CA PRO A 9 -46.82 5.68 -13.89
C PRO A 9 -45.73 6.26 -12.98
N ASP A 10 -44.59 6.61 -13.56
CA ASP A 10 -43.55 7.41 -12.91
C ASP A 10 -44.10 8.81 -12.59
N SER A 11 -44.41 9.06 -11.32
CA SER A 11 -44.55 10.42 -10.80
C SER A 11 -43.16 11.01 -10.57
N PRO A 12 -42.84 12.21 -11.08
CA PRO A 12 -41.59 12.87 -10.73
C PRO A 12 -41.62 13.19 -9.24
N SER A 13 -40.80 12.50 -8.44
CA SER A 13 -40.57 12.89 -7.06
C SER A 13 -39.89 14.26 -7.09
N GLU A 14 -40.55 15.29 -6.58
CA GLU A 14 -39.89 16.51 -6.16
C GLU A 14 -38.80 16.12 -5.17
N SER A 15 -37.55 16.06 -5.66
CA SER A 15 -36.40 15.80 -4.80
C SER A 15 -36.27 16.99 -3.87
N THR A 16 -36.72 16.85 -2.63
CA THR A 16 -36.25 17.71 -1.55
C THR A 16 -34.72 17.76 -1.65
N PRO A 17 -34.09 18.94 -1.79
CA PRO A 17 -32.64 19.00 -1.93
C PRO A 17 -32.03 18.26 -0.75
N GLU A 18 -31.17 17.27 -1.03
CA GLU A 18 -30.50 16.53 0.03
C GLU A 18 -29.79 17.55 0.95
N PRO A 19 -29.93 17.43 2.28
CA PRO A 19 -29.30 18.37 3.19
C PRO A 19 -27.79 18.36 2.97
N LEU A 20 -27.19 19.53 2.74
CA LEU A 20 -25.75 19.68 2.58
C LEU A 20 -25.05 19.13 3.82
N ARG A 21 -24.37 17.99 3.66
CA ARG A 21 -23.82 17.20 4.77
C ARG A 21 -22.47 17.71 5.27
N THR A 22 -21.79 18.54 4.47
CA THR A 22 -20.47 19.08 4.78
C THR A 22 -20.55 20.58 4.91
N GLY A 23 -20.03 21.13 6.00
CA GLY A 23 -19.92 22.57 6.23
C GLY A 23 -18.57 23.16 5.84
N TYR A 24 -18.49 24.46 5.64
CA TYR A 24 -17.23 25.19 5.62
C TYR A 24 -17.38 26.58 6.21
N CYS A 25 -16.30 27.15 6.74
CA CYS A 25 -16.28 28.55 7.13
C CYS A 25 -15.09 29.27 6.46
N TYR A 26 -15.29 30.54 6.14
CA TYR A 26 -14.29 31.45 5.60
C TYR A 26 -14.76 32.90 5.81
N ASP A 27 -13.86 33.79 6.20
CA ASP A 27 -14.07 35.24 6.22
C ASP A 27 -12.87 35.96 5.61
N ALA A 28 -13.14 36.90 4.70
CA ALA A 28 -12.09 37.69 4.05
C ALA A 28 -11.40 38.66 5.02
N ALA A 29 -12.04 39.06 6.13
CA ALA A 29 -11.41 39.95 7.11
C ALA A 29 -10.15 39.32 7.76
N MET A 30 -10.04 37.98 7.76
CA MET A 30 -8.81 37.30 8.17
C MET A 30 -7.61 37.63 7.25
N THR A 31 -7.81 38.12 6.02
CA THR A 31 -6.72 38.54 5.12
C THR A 31 -6.13 39.90 5.48
N LEU A 32 -6.75 40.65 6.39
CA LEU A 32 -6.24 41.95 6.85
C LEU A 32 -5.00 41.83 7.74
N HIS A 33 -4.80 40.68 8.38
CA HIS A 33 -3.55 40.34 9.05
C HIS A 33 -2.47 40.07 8.00
N THR A 34 -1.69 41.09 7.65
CA THR A 34 -0.64 41.02 6.62
C THR A 34 0.52 41.93 6.99
N GLN A 35 1.75 41.50 6.75
CA GLN A 35 2.94 42.29 7.05
C GLN A 35 2.94 43.62 6.26
N GLN A 36 3.33 44.72 6.91
CA GLN A 36 3.34 46.07 6.32
C GLN A 36 4.46 46.24 5.29
N GLY A 37 4.21 47.05 4.25
CA GLY A 37 5.23 47.46 3.27
C GLY A 37 5.43 46.54 2.05
N ILE A 38 4.57 45.54 1.87
CA ILE A 38 4.72 44.51 0.83
C ILE A 38 3.83 44.80 -0.39
N ASP A 39 4.42 44.77 -1.59
CA ASP A 39 3.70 44.74 -2.87
C ASP A 39 3.31 43.27 -3.20
N PRO A 40 2.02 42.93 -3.26
CA PRO A 40 1.56 41.58 -3.60
C PRO A 40 2.01 41.06 -4.97
N GLY A 41 2.57 41.92 -5.82
CA GLY A 41 3.04 41.63 -7.17
C GLY A 41 4.56 41.48 -7.35
N ASP A 42 5.40 41.62 -6.32
CA ASP A 42 6.86 41.53 -6.46
C ASP A 42 7.36 40.06 -6.39
N PRO A 43 7.90 39.49 -7.49
CA PRO A 43 8.40 38.13 -7.53
C PRO A 43 9.77 37.92 -6.83
N ASN A 44 10.45 38.97 -6.37
CA ASN A 44 11.77 38.88 -5.73
C ASN A 44 11.76 39.05 -4.20
N ASP A 45 10.62 39.33 -3.58
CA ASP A 45 10.55 39.55 -2.14
C ASP A 45 10.54 38.20 -1.39
N GLN A 46 11.47 38.04 -0.43
CA GLN A 46 11.62 36.88 0.44
C GLN A 46 10.52 36.90 1.52
N HIS A 47 9.27 36.86 1.06
CA HIS A 47 8.06 36.99 1.84
C HIS A 47 8.05 36.08 3.08
N HIS A 48 7.50 36.59 4.17
CA HIS A 48 7.11 35.76 5.31
C HIS A 48 6.21 34.60 4.82
N PRO A 49 6.48 33.35 5.24
CA PRO A 49 5.81 32.16 4.70
C PRO A 49 4.30 32.18 5.00
N GLU A 50 3.90 32.64 6.19
CA GLU A 50 2.50 32.85 6.54
C GLU A 50 1.98 34.15 5.91
N LYS A 51 1.01 34.04 4.99
CA LYS A 51 0.47 35.16 4.19
C LYS A 51 -1.01 34.97 3.82
N PRO A 52 -1.76 36.06 3.55
CA PRO A 52 -3.19 35.98 3.25
C PRO A 52 -3.58 35.05 2.10
N GLN A 53 -2.69 34.89 1.12
CA GLN A 53 -2.92 34.09 -0.09
C GLN A 53 -3.22 32.62 0.23
N ARG A 54 -2.76 32.12 1.39
CA ARG A 54 -3.00 30.74 1.84
C ARG A 54 -4.48 30.39 1.88
N ILE A 55 -5.31 31.22 2.52
CA ILE A 55 -6.76 30.98 2.59
C ILE A 55 -7.50 31.38 1.30
N THR A 56 -7.01 32.39 0.56
CA THR A 56 -7.67 32.83 -0.68
C THR A 56 -7.49 31.82 -1.80
N CYS A 57 -6.31 31.18 -1.91
CA CYS A 57 -6.05 30.13 -2.89
C CYS A 57 -6.90 28.88 -2.63
N ILE A 58 -7.03 28.45 -1.36
CA ILE A 58 -7.95 27.35 -0.99
C ILE A 58 -9.38 27.70 -1.38
N ARG A 59 -9.88 28.87 -0.99
CA ARG A 59 -11.25 29.29 -1.35
C ARG A 59 -11.44 29.33 -2.88
N ALA A 60 -10.47 29.87 -3.62
CA ALA A 60 -10.53 29.98 -5.07
C ALA A 60 -10.56 28.62 -5.76
N ILE A 61 -9.72 27.66 -5.33
CA ILE A 61 -9.72 26.32 -5.93
C ILE A 61 -11.00 25.55 -5.61
N LEU A 62 -11.51 25.63 -4.38
CA LEU A 62 -12.80 25.01 -4.01
C LEU A 62 -13.97 25.63 -4.79
N ALA A 63 -13.97 26.94 -4.99
CA ALA A 63 -14.99 27.65 -5.78
C ALA A 63 -14.94 27.24 -7.26
N SER A 64 -13.76 27.26 -7.87
CA SER A 64 -13.57 26.93 -9.29
C SER A 64 -13.87 25.47 -9.62
N ARG A 65 -13.72 24.56 -8.66
CA ARG A 65 -14.10 23.14 -8.78
C ARG A 65 -15.55 22.85 -8.39
N GLY A 66 -16.33 23.86 -8.00
CA GLY A 66 -17.76 23.71 -7.71
C GLY A 66 -18.07 23.09 -6.34
N LEU A 67 -17.10 23.03 -5.41
CA LEU A 67 -17.28 22.40 -4.10
C LEU A 67 -18.04 23.29 -3.12
N LEU A 68 -17.83 24.62 -3.16
CA LEU A 68 -18.52 25.53 -2.23
C LEU A 68 -20.05 25.50 -2.39
N GLN A 69 -20.56 25.24 -3.60
CA GLN A 69 -21.99 25.08 -3.87
C GLN A 69 -22.58 23.78 -3.28
N ARG A 70 -21.71 22.81 -2.95
CA ARG A 70 -22.07 21.50 -2.37
C ARG A 70 -21.79 21.44 -0.87
N MET A 71 -21.31 22.53 -0.27
CA MET A 71 -21.02 22.63 1.16
C MET A 71 -21.88 23.74 1.77
N LYS A 72 -22.31 23.57 3.02
CA LYS A 72 -23.04 24.59 3.77
C LYS A 72 -22.04 25.62 4.30
N GLN A 73 -22.17 26.88 3.90
CA GLN A 73 -21.40 27.95 4.54
C GLN A 73 -21.88 28.14 5.99
N ILE A 74 -20.98 27.95 6.93
CA ILE A 74 -21.18 28.17 8.36
C ILE A 74 -20.79 29.63 8.67
N PRO A 75 -21.71 30.45 9.21
CA PRO A 75 -21.39 31.81 9.61
C PRO A 75 -20.31 31.83 10.70
N ILE A 76 -19.32 32.71 10.54
CA ILE A 76 -18.27 32.94 11.53
C ILE A 76 -18.70 34.05 12.47
N ARG A 77 -18.28 33.96 13.74
CA ARG A 77 -18.32 35.07 14.70
C ARG A 77 -16.93 35.28 15.29
N LEU A 78 -16.73 36.42 15.94
CA LEU A 78 -15.61 36.60 16.84
C LEU A 78 -15.74 35.62 18.02
N VAL A 79 -14.63 34.98 18.39
CA VAL A 79 -14.54 34.20 19.62
C VAL A 79 -14.85 35.10 20.82
N ARG A 80 -15.54 34.56 21.83
CA ARG A 80 -15.77 35.29 23.07
C ARG A 80 -14.59 35.08 23.99
N ARG A 81 -14.24 36.14 24.73
CA ARG A 81 -13.16 36.10 25.71
C ARG A 81 -13.23 34.92 26.69
N ASN A 82 -14.42 34.60 27.20
CA ASN A 82 -14.60 33.49 28.13
C ASN A 82 -14.42 32.10 27.50
N GLU A 83 -14.58 31.98 26.18
CA GLU A 83 -14.29 30.74 25.45
C GLU A 83 -12.77 30.55 25.31
N VAL A 84 -12.04 31.60 24.92
CA VAL A 84 -10.57 31.57 24.84
C VAL A 84 -9.95 31.22 26.18
N MET A 85 -10.49 31.78 27.27
CA MET A 85 -10.05 31.51 28.64
C MET A 85 -10.32 30.09 29.15
N LEU A 86 -10.97 29.22 28.35
CA LEU A 86 -11.05 27.79 28.67
C LEU A 86 -9.71 27.06 28.46
N VAL A 87 -8.80 27.65 27.69
CA VAL A 87 -7.47 27.11 27.39
C VAL A 87 -6.39 28.09 27.81
N HIS A 88 -6.56 29.36 27.46
CA HIS A 88 -5.51 30.35 27.64
C HIS A 88 -5.64 31.14 28.94
N THR A 89 -4.50 31.57 29.47
CA THR A 89 -4.44 32.45 30.63
C THR A 89 -5.00 33.83 30.29
N ARG A 90 -5.43 34.54 31.33
CA ARG A 90 -5.91 35.92 31.19
C ARG A 90 -4.87 36.82 30.53
N ASP A 91 -3.60 36.63 30.91
CA ASP A 91 -2.48 37.46 30.44
C ASP A 91 -2.26 37.28 28.93
N LEU A 92 -2.33 36.04 28.42
CA LEU A 92 -2.25 35.82 26.97
C LEU A 92 -3.40 36.50 26.23
N VAL A 93 -4.63 36.38 26.74
CA VAL A 93 -5.79 37.00 26.11
C VAL A 93 -5.65 38.52 26.08
N ASP A 94 -5.18 39.13 27.18
CA ASP A 94 -4.90 40.57 27.25
C ASP A 94 -3.79 41.00 26.28
N LYS A 95 -2.71 40.21 26.12
CA LYS A 95 -1.65 40.46 25.13
C LYS A 95 -2.21 40.52 23.70
N VAL A 96 -3.04 39.53 23.31
CA VAL A 96 -3.58 39.43 21.95
C VAL A 96 -4.66 40.48 21.67
N GLU A 97 -5.55 40.75 22.62
CA GLU A 97 -6.55 41.83 22.51
C GLU A 97 -5.86 43.19 22.39
N GLY A 98 -4.79 43.44 23.15
CA GLY A 98 -4.04 44.70 23.12
C GLY A 98 -3.35 45.03 21.79
N LEU A 99 -3.17 44.06 20.87
CA LEU A 99 -2.53 44.29 19.56
C LEU A 99 -3.31 45.27 18.68
N GLU A 100 -4.64 45.34 18.82
CA GLU A 100 -5.47 46.27 18.03
C GLU A 100 -5.17 47.75 18.34
N GLY A 101 -4.66 48.03 19.55
CA GLY A 101 -4.31 49.37 20.00
C GLY A 101 -2.87 49.80 19.70
N MET A 102 -2.06 48.94 19.07
CA MET A 102 -0.66 49.27 18.77
C MET A 102 -0.54 50.29 17.63
N THR A 103 0.33 51.28 17.79
CA THR A 103 0.71 52.21 16.71
C THR A 103 1.71 51.55 15.76
N ASP A 104 1.82 52.04 14.53
CA ASP A 104 2.82 51.56 13.56
C ASP A 104 4.26 51.68 14.10
N GLU A 105 4.53 52.75 14.87
CA GLU A 105 5.81 52.95 15.56
C GLU A 105 6.08 51.86 16.61
N HIS A 106 5.07 51.49 17.40
CA HIS A 106 5.20 50.40 18.38
C HIS A 106 5.36 49.04 17.71
N ILE A 107 4.63 48.76 16.64
CA ILE A 107 4.76 47.52 15.87
C ILE A 107 6.18 47.41 15.32
N THR A 108 6.72 48.48 14.74
CA THR A 108 8.10 48.52 14.22
C THR A 108 9.11 48.32 15.34
N ALA A 109 8.92 48.98 16.49
CA ALA A 109 9.82 48.87 17.63
C ALA A 109 9.81 47.49 18.31
N THR A 110 8.71 46.75 18.20
CA THR A 110 8.54 45.41 18.80
C THR A 110 8.72 44.27 17.80
N ALA A 111 8.99 44.56 16.52
CA ALA A 111 9.11 43.56 15.46
C ALA A 111 10.11 42.44 15.79
N HIS A 112 11.29 42.78 16.32
CA HIS A 112 12.31 41.78 16.68
C HIS A 112 11.88 40.84 17.82
N PHE A 113 11.08 41.34 18.78
CA PHE A 113 10.53 40.51 19.85
C PHE A 113 9.57 39.45 19.30
N TYR A 114 8.66 39.86 18.40
CA TYR A 114 7.74 38.93 17.76
C TYR A 114 8.45 37.95 16.81
N GLU A 115 9.48 38.40 16.10
CA GLU A 115 10.29 37.53 15.24
C GLU A 115 10.95 36.38 16.01
N GLN A 116 11.44 36.62 17.23
CA GLN A 116 11.99 35.58 18.11
C GLN A 116 10.96 34.51 18.50
N LEU A 117 9.67 34.89 18.54
CA LEU A 117 8.55 33.98 18.77
C LEU A 117 8.03 33.34 17.47
N SER A 118 8.69 33.60 16.33
CA SER A 118 8.21 33.25 14.99
C SER A 118 6.83 33.86 14.72
N LEU A 119 6.68 35.16 14.95
CA LEU A 119 5.45 35.92 14.76
C LEU A 119 5.71 37.23 14.02
N TYR A 120 4.67 37.72 13.34
CA TYR A 120 4.54 39.13 12.97
C TYR A 120 3.19 39.64 13.47
N VAL A 121 3.11 40.93 13.79
CA VAL A 121 1.87 41.54 14.31
C VAL A 121 1.49 42.79 13.52
N THR A 122 0.18 43.05 13.52
CA THR A 122 -0.49 44.16 12.85
C THR A 122 -1.67 44.58 13.71
N GLN A 123 -2.22 45.76 13.51
CA GLN A 123 -3.48 46.18 14.17
C GLN A 123 -4.65 45.21 13.87
N ALA A 124 -4.65 44.56 12.71
CA ALA A 124 -5.67 43.60 12.32
C ALA A 124 -5.48 42.19 12.93
N THR A 125 -4.34 41.93 13.59
CA THR A 125 -3.99 40.59 14.11
C THR A 125 -5.02 40.11 15.13
N SER A 126 -5.42 40.97 16.07
CA SER A 126 -6.38 40.62 17.12
C SER A 126 -7.72 40.18 16.54
N GLN A 127 -8.26 40.97 15.59
CA GLN A 127 -9.52 40.65 14.92
C GLN A 127 -9.42 39.36 14.08
N ALA A 128 -8.31 39.16 13.36
CA ALA A 128 -8.09 37.95 12.57
C ALA A 128 -8.01 36.70 13.47
N ALA A 129 -7.26 36.77 14.58
CA ALA A 129 -7.17 35.68 15.56
C ALA A 129 -8.55 35.34 16.17
N ALA A 130 -9.35 36.35 16.49
CA ALA A 130 -10.68 36.17 17.02
C ALA A 130 -11.67 35.54 16.00
N LEU A 131 -11.57 35.92 14.72
CA LEU A 131 -12.34 35.31 13.63
C LEU A 131 -11.91 33.87 13.35
N SER A 132 -10.59 33.60 13.37
CA SER A 132 -10.03 32.27 13.14
C SER A 132 -10.54 31.27 14.18
N CYS A 133 -10.34 31.60 15.46
CA CYS A 133 -10.80 30.77 16.58
C CYS A 133 -12.32 30.61 16.60
N GLY A 134 -13.06 31.72 16.41
CA GLY A 134 -14.52 31.68 16.35
C GLY A 134 -15.05 30.87 15.17
N GLY A 135 -14.37 30.87 14.03
CA GLY A 135 -14.73 30.06 12.87
C GLY A 135 -14.57 28.56 13.11
N VAL A 136 -13.51 28.14 13.79
CA VAL A 136 -13.32 26.73 14.19
C VAL A 136 -14.36 26.30 15.22
N ILE A 137 -14.69 27.17 16.19
CA ILE A 137 -15.75 26.92 17.18
C ILE A 137 -17.11 26.71 16.50
N GLU A 138 -17.50 27.59 15.57
CA GLU A 138 -18.80 27.47 14.89
C GLU A 138 -18.88 26.23 13.99
N CYS A 139 -17.80 25.90 13.28
CA CYS A 139 -17.68 24.63 12.56
C CYS A 139 -17.87 23.42 13.50
N ALA A 140 -17.20 23.43 14.65
CA ALA A 140 -17.28 22.35 15.61
C ALA A 140 -18.66 22.22 16.26
N LEU A 141 -19.29 23.33 16.64
CA LEU A 141 -20.65 23.33 17.19
C LEU A 141 -21.67 22.84 16.16
N ALA A 142 -21.57 23.25 14.90
CA ALA A 142 -22.47 22.78 13.84
C ALA A 142 -22.37 21.26 13.64
N VAL A 143 -21.16 20.70 13.67
CA VAL A 143 -20.95 19.24 13.62
C VAL A 143 -21.45 18.55 14.88
N ALA A 144 -21.11 19.07 16.06
CA ALA A 144 -21.46 18.45 17.35
C ALA A 144 -22.98 18.41 17.58
N ARG A 145 -23.69 19.44 17.10
CA ARG A 145 -25.16 19.56 17.14
C ARG A 145 -25.86 18.81 16.00
N GLY A 146 -25.10 18.24 15.06
CA GLY A 146 -25.64 17.45 13.95
C GLY A 146 -26.28 18.27 12.83
N GLU A 147 -25.97 19.56 12.73
CA GLU A 147 -26.44 20.42 11.63
C GLU A 147 -25.76 20.11 10.29
N VAL A 148 -24.51 19.66 10.38
CA VAL A 148 -23.73 19.05 9.30
C VAL A 148 -23.03 17.81 9.85
N ARG A 149 -22.64 16.88 8.98
CA ARG A 149 -21.88 15.69 9.39
C ARG A 149 -20.44 16.02 9.72
N ASN A 150 -19.80 16.81 8.87
CA ASN A 150 -18.39 17.21 8.99
C ASN A 150 -18.20 18.63 8.46
N SER A 151 -17.06 19.26 8.70
CA SER A 151 -16.79 20.62 8.20
C SER A 151 -15.31 20.93 7.97
N PHE A 152 -15.03 21.93 7.14
CA PHE A 152 -13.69 22.48 6.91
C PHE A 152 -13.63 23.98 7.26
N ALA A 153 -12.90 24.33 8.31
CA ALA A 153 -12.61 25.71 8.68
C ALA A 153 -11.38 26.23 7.91
N ILE A 154 -11.61 27.12 6.94
CA ILE A 154 -10.58 27.74 6.11
C ILE A 154 -10.19 29.07 6.78
N VAL A 155 -9.33 28.96 7.80
CA VAL A 155 -9.06 30.05 8.75
C VAL A 155 -7.59 30.45 8.78
N ARG A 156 -7.32 31.68 9.23
CA ARG A 156 -5.98 32.16 9.61
C ARG A 156 -6.12 33.33 10.60
N PRO A 157 -5.19 33.53 11.54
CA PRO A 157 -3.94 32.78 11.78
C PRO A 157 -4.17 31.33 12.25
N PRO A 158 -3.16 30.44 12.12
CA PRO A 158 -3.18 29.08 12.68
C PRO A 158 -3.23 29.12 14.23
N GLY A 159 -3.30 27.95 14.87
CA GLY A 159 -3.46 27.85 16.32
C GLY A 159 -2.62 26.81 17.06
N HIS A 160 -2.17 25.72 16.44
CA HIS A 160 -1.65 24.57 17.20
C HIS A 160 -0.38 24.80 18.06
N HIS A 161 0.39 25.86 17.79
CA HIS A 161 1.56 26.27 18.58
C HIS A 161 1.24 27.21 19.74
N ALA A 162 0.07 27.85 19.77
CA ALA A 162 -0.29 28.76 20.85
C ALA A 162 -0.45 27.98 22.15
N GLU A 163 0.46 28.21 23.09
CA GLU A 163 0.47 27.60 24.41
C GLU A 163 -0.58 28.28 25.31
N PRO A 164 -0.97 27.67 26.44
CA PRO A 164 -1.90 28.28 27.38
C PRO A 164 -1.52 29.72 27.79
N ASP A 165 -0.23 30.04 27.89
CA ASP A 165 0.26 31.34 28.36
C ASP A 165 1.13 32.12 27.35
N GLU A 166 1.44 31.56 26.18
CA GLU A 166 2.24 32.23 25.16
C GLU A 166 1.76 32.00 23.72
N HIS A 167 1.95 33.02 22.89
CA HIS A 167 1.67 33.00 21.46
C HIS A 167 3.00 32.84 20.72
N MET A 168 3.04 31.95 19.73
CA MET A 168 4.27 31.60 19.00
C MET A 168 3.95 30.84 17.71
N GLY A 169 4.91 30.72 16.80
CA GLY A 169 4.78 29.87 15.61
C GLY A 169 3.59 30.25 14.73
N PHE A 170 3.43 31.55 14.45
CA PHE A 170 2.28 32.13 13.74
C PHE A 170 0.92 32.02 14.47
N CYS A 171 0.86 31.42 15.66
CA CYS A 171 -0.36 31.12 16.39
C CYS A 171 -0.60 32.10 17.55
N PHE A 172 -1.79 32.69 17.61
CA PHE A 172 -2.18 33.64 18.67
C PHE A 172 -3.16 33.04 19.68
N TYR A 173 -4.12 32.25 19.20
CA TYR A 173 -4.99 31.41 20.01
C TYR A 173 -4.96 30.00 19.46
N ASN A 174 -5.06 29.00 20.33
CA ASN A 174 -5.15 27.62 19.93
C ASN A 174 -6.58 27.29 19.52
N ASN A 175 -6.87 27.49 18.24
CA ASN A 175 -8.21 27.39 17.66
C ASN A 175 -8.85 26.02 17.96
N VAL A 176 -8.11 24.93 17.77
CA VAL A 176 -8.60 23.56 17.96
C VAL A 176 -8.78 23.23 19.44
N ALA A 177 -7.85 23.64 20.32
CA ALA A 177 -7.99 23.42 21.76
C ALA A 177 -9.17 24.19 22.35
N VAL A 178 -9.35 25.46 21.97
CA VAL A 178 -10.48 26.28 22.44
C VAL A 178 -11.80 25.66 21.94
N ALA A 179 -11.89 25.30 20.66
CA ALA A 179 -13.08 24.65 20.11
C ALA A 179 -13.39 23.32 20.82
N THR A 180 -12.38 22.52 21.14
CA THR A 180 -12.51 21.28 21.92
C THR A 180 -13.15 21.54 23.28
N ARG A 181 -12.65 22.52 24.05
CA ARG A 181 -13.23 22.87 25.35
C ARG A 181 -14.66 23.42 25.23
N VAL A 182 -14.94 24.23 24.22
CA VAL A 182 -16.29 24.76 23.96
C VAL A 182 -17.28 23.62 23.68
N ILE A 183 -16.97 22.70 22.76
CA ILE A 183 -17.90 21.62 22.44
C ILE A 183 -18.11 20.67 23.63
N MET A 184 -17.08 20.40 24.43
CA MET A 184 -17.23 19.55 25.63
C MET A 184 -18.08 20.20 26.72
N ASN A 185 -18.07 21.54 26.80
CA ASN A 185 -18.88 22.30 27.74
C ASN A 185 -20.33 22.48 27.26
N GLU A 186 -20.55 22.72 25.97
CA GLU A 186 -21.87 23.07 25.42
C GLU A 186 -22.65 21.87 24.87
N THR A 187 -22.01 20.71 24.70
CA THR A 187 -22.63 19.54 24.08
C THR A 187 -22.37 18.27 24.89
N PRO A 188 -23.06 17.16 24.57
CA PRO A 188 -22.83 15.87 25.24
C PRO A 188 -21.49 15.20 24.92
N ILE A 189 -20.65 15.77 24.04
CA ILE A 189 -19.36 15.19 23.64
C ILE A 189 -18.39 15.20 24.83
N ARG A 190 -17.79 14.05 25.14
CA ARG A 190 -16.88 13.85 26.27
C ARG A 190 -15.57 13.19 25.90
N ARG A 191 -15.43 12.57 24.72
CA ARG A 191 -14.15 12.04 24.22
C ARG A 191 -13.83 12.65 22.88
N VAL A 192 -12.72 13.38 22.80
CA VAL A 192 -12.30 14.08 21.58
C VAL A 192 -10.95 13.56 21.15
N LEU A 193 -10.82 13.20 19.87
CA LEU A 193 -9.54 12.96 19.22
C LEU A 193 -9.13 14.23 18.48
N ILE A 194 -7.92 14.70 18.73
CA ILE A 194 -7.24 15.71 17.91
C ILE A 194 -6.09 14.99 17.21
N LEU A 195 -6.21 14.84 15.90
CA LEU A 195 -5.08 14.43 15.07
C LEU A 195 -4.42 15.68 14.49
N ASP A 196 -3.13 15.83 14.70
CA ASP A 196 -2.29 16.85 14.09
C ASP A 196 -1.35 16.20 13.05
N TRP A 197 -1.52 16.59 11.80
CA TRP A 197 -0.64 16.16 10.70
C TRP A 197 0.17 17.32 10.11
N ASP A 198 0.11 18.51 10.71
CA ASP A 198 1.05 19.58 10.41
C ASP A 198 2.47 19.05 10.61
N VAL A 199 3.41 19.47 9.76
CA VAL A 199 4.77 18.96 9.85
C VAL A 199 5.46 19.35 11.15
N HIS A 200 4.97 20.41 11.82
CA HIS A 200 5.47 20.84 13.12
C HIS A 200 4.67 20.22 14.26
N HIS A 201 5.35 19.94 15.37
CA HIS A 201 4.66 19.51 16.59
C HIS A 201 3.79 20.63 17.13
N GLY A 202 2.48 20.39 17.27
CA GLY A 202 1.54 21.27 17.96
C GLY A 202 1.74 21.29 19.49
N ASN A 203 2.88 21.81 19.95
CA ASN A 203 3.26 21.90 21.37
C ASN A 203 2.18 22.53 22.24
N GLY A 204 1.56 23.61 21.78
CA GLY A 204 0.47 24.27 22.51
C GLY A 204 -0.77 23.40 22.68
N THR A 205 -1.11 22.61 21.65
CA THR A 205 -2.23 21.67 21.71
C THR A 205 -1.95 20.53 22.68
N GLN A 206 -0.75 19.95 22.63
CA GLN A 206 -0.36 18.90 23.58
C GLN A 206 -0.41 19.41 25.02
N LEU A 207 0.14 20.60 25.27
CA LEU A 207 0.22 21.20 26.61
C LEU A 207 -1.17 21.53 27.18
N ALA A 208 -2.12 21.95 26.33
CA ALA A 208 -3.49 22.26 26.74
C ALA A 208 -4.28 21.06 27.28
N PHE A 209 -3.83 19.82 26.99
CA PHE A 209 -4.52 18.58 27.33
C PHE A 209 -3.60 17.53 27.97
N GLU A 210 -2.38 17.89 28.37
CA GLU A 210 -1.36 16.92 28.79
C GLU A 210 -1.79 16.08 30.00
N ASP A 211 -2.65 16.61 30.86
CA ASP A 211 -3.21 15.95 32.04
C ASP A 211 -4.67 15.46 31.87
N ASP A 212 -5.24 15.56 30.67
CA ASP A 212 -6.65 15.29 30.39
C ASP A 212 -6.86 13.89 29.77
N ASP A 213 -7.58 13.01 30.47
CA ASP A 213 -7.86 11.65 30.00
C ASP A 213 -8.99 11.56 28.94
N LYS A 214 -9.67 12.68 28.68
CA LYS A 214 -10.82 12.82 27.77
C LYS A 214 -10.44 13.34 26.39
N VAL A 215 -9.23 13.88 26.23
CA VAL A 215 -8.74 14.38 24.95
C VAL A 215 -7.51 13.58 24.56
N LEU A 216 -7.60 12.89 23.44
CA LEU A 216 -6.48 12.18 22.83
C LEU A 216 -5.85 13.09 21.78
N TYR A 217 -4.59 13.44 21.98
CA TYR A 217 -3.78 14.17 21.00
C TYR A 217 -2.81 13.19 20.33
N ILE A 218 -2.87 13.12 19.00
CA ILE A 218 -1.92 12.36 18.19
C ILE A 218 -1.27 13.32 17.21
N SER A 219 0.06 13.36 17.15
CA SER A 219 0.80 14.22 16.23
C SER A 219 1.80 13.42 15.42
N ILE A 220 1.79 13.62 14.10
CA ILE A 220 2.82 13.14 13.17
C ILE A 220 3.58 14.35 12.66
N HIS A 221 4.84 14.49 13.05
CA HIS A 221 5.61 15.70 12.78
C HIS A 221 7.08 15.37 12.52
N ARG A 222 7.77 16.26 11.82
CA ARG A 222 9.22 16.25 11.70
C ARG A 222 9.85 16.72 13.01
N TYR A 223 10.87 16.01 13.46
CA TYR A 223 11.45 16.19 14.79
C TYR A 223 12.98 16.36 14.77
N ASP A 224 13.70 15.67 13.88
CA ASP A 224 15.16 15.77 13.73
C ASP A 224 15.91 15.69 15.07
N GLY A 225 15.52 14.73 15.92
CA GLY A 225 16.10 14.57 17.25
C GLY A 225 15.81 15.71 18.24
N GLY A 226 14.88 16.62 17.91
CA GLY A 226 14.57 17.83 18.67
C GLY A 226 15.22 19.10 18.11
N GLU A 227 15.84 19.04 16.93
CA GLU A 227 16.42 20.20 16.25
C GLU A 227 15.42 20.92 15.33
N PHE A 228 14.41 20.22 14.80
CA PHE A 228 13.38 20.83 13.95
C PHE A 228 12.37 21.62 14.80
N TYR A 229 11.90 22.77 14.29
CA TYR A 229 10.99 23.66 15.01
C TYR A 229 9.72 22.93 15.49
N PRO A 230 9.23 23.15 16.74
CA PRO A 230 9.67 24.14 17.73
C PRO A 230 10.91 23.73 18.55
N GLY A 231 11.45 22.54 18.31
CA GLY A 231 12.64 22.00 18.95
C GLY A 231 12.39 21.47 20.37
N GLY A 232 13.46 20.94 20.96
CA GLY A 232 13.45 20.38 22.31
C GLY A 232 12.87 18.96 22.38
N THR A 233 12.62 18.48 23.60
CA THR A 233 12.26 17.06 23.85
C THR A 233 10.76 16.79 23.91
N TYR A 234 9.93 17.84 23.87
CA TYR A 234 8.50 17.75 24.18
C TYR A 234 7.68 17.05 23.08
N GLY A 235 8.11 17.15 21.82
CA GLY A 235 7.56 16.40 20.69
C GLY A 235 8.09 14.96 20.58
N SER A 236 9.00 14.53 21.47
CA SER A 236 9.52 13.16 21.40
C SER A 236 8.44 12.11 21.68
N MET A 237 8.62 10.89 21.14
CA MET A 237 7.74 9.74 21.38
C MET A 237 7.59 9.36 22.87
N ASN A 238 8.51 9.81 23.73
CA ASN A 238 8.47 9.56 25.18
C ASN A 238 7.59 10.55 25.93
N SER A 239 7.18 11.65 25.30
CA SER A 239 6.24 12.61 25.86
C SER A 239 4.82 12.10 25.64
N VAL A 240 4.28 11.43 26.66
CA VAL A 240 3.03 10.65 26.56
C VAL A 240 1.87 11.23 27.36
N GLY A 241 2.00 12.45 27.87
CA GLY A 241 1.07 13.03 28.84
C GLY A 241 1.44 12.73 30.29
N ILE A 242 0.79 13.43 31.21
CA ILE A 242 1.04 13.37 32.65
C ILE A 242 -0.24 13.04 33.43
N GLY A 243 -0.08 12.60 34.69
CA GLY A 243 -1.23 12.40 35.57
C GLY A 243 -2.32 11.51 34.95
N PRO A 244 -3.60 11.93 34.97
CA PRO A 244 -4.69 11.22 34.32
C PRO A 244 -4.56 11.12 32.78
N GLY A 245 -3.95 12.13 32.13
CA GLY A 245 -3.73 12.18 30.68
C GLY A 245 -2.61 11.29 30.17
N LYS A 246 -1.92 10.53 31.05
CA LYS A 246 -0.84 9.64 30.62
C LYS A 246 -1.33 8.58 29.63
N GLY A 247 -0.66 8.48 28.49
CA GLY A 247 -1.04 7.68 27.33
C GLY A 247 -1.98 8.38 26.35
N LYS A 248 -2.40 9.63 26.61
CA LYS A 248 -3.30 10.42 25.75
C LYS A 248 -2.58 11.45 24.89
N SER A 249 -1.25 11.53 24.98
CA SER A 249 -0.42 12.18 23.98
C SER A 249 0.38 11.12 23.23
N VAL A 250 0.24 11.06 21.90
CA VAL A 250 0.92 10.10 21.03
C VAL A 250 1.70 10.87 19.98
N ASN A 251 3.01 10.95 20.15
CA ASN A 251 3.90 11.59 19.20
C ASN A 251 4.55 10.55 18.27
N ILE A 252 4.50 10.82 16.96
CA ILE A 252 5.18 10.08 15.89
C ILE A 252 6.22 11.03 15.28
N PRO A 253 7.43 11.08 15.86
CA PRO A 253 8.46 12.05 15.49
C PRO A 253 9.33 11.52 14.34
N TRP A 254 9.15 12.05 13.13
CA TRP A 254 10.01 11.73 12.01
C TRP A 254 11.43 12.29 12.24
N PRO A 255 12.48 11.46 12.08
CA PRO A 255 13.85 11.88 12.35
C PRO A 255 14.44 12.76 11.24
N GLU A 256 13.78 12.85 10.09
CA GLU A 256 14.19 13.66 8.95
C GLU A 256 12.99 14.05 8.08
N GLY A 257 13.24 14.90 7.07
CA GLY A 257 12.28 15.21 6.00
C GLY A 257 12.12 14.06 5.01
N HIS A 258 11.55 14.35 3.85
CA HIS A 258 11.30 13.43 2.73
C HIS A 258 10.42 12.22 3.03
N MET A 259 9.72 12.25 4.16
CA MET A 259 8.68 11.29 4.50
C MET A 259 7.50 11.43 3.54
N GLY A 260 7.07 10.32 2.94
CA GLY A 260 6.08 10.32 1.88
C GLY A 260 4.78 9.59 2.24
N ASP A 261 3.95 9.37 1.21
CA ASP A 261 2.65 8.72 1.33
C ASP A 261 2.72 7.36 2.04
N ALA A 262 3.72 6.54 1.71
CA ALA A 262 3.87 5.21 2.28
C ALA A 262 4.14 5.26 3.79
N ASP A 263 4.97 6.21 4.24
CA ASP A 263 5.37 6.38 5.64
C ASP A 263 4.19 6.88 6.49
N TYR A 264 3.47 7.89 5.98
CA TYR A 264 2.27 8.43 6.63
C TYR A 264 1.16 7.38 6.71
N MET A 265 0.88 6.66 5.61
CA MET A 265 -0.10 5.58 5.62
C MET A 265 0.31 4.43 6.56
N TYR A 266 1.60 4.11 6.64
CA TYR A 266 2.10 3.08 7.56
C TYR A 266 1.90 3.50 9.03
N ALA A 267 2.22 4.75 9.39
CA ALA A 267 1.93 5.28 10.72
C ALA A 267 0.42 5.29 11.04
N PHE A 268 -0.41 5.65 10.05
CA PHE A 268 -1.86 5.67 10.22
C PHE A 268 -2.44 4.30 10.52
N LEU A 269 -2.05 3.29 9.73
CA LEU A 269 -2.61 1.95 9.83
C LEU A 269 -2.12 1.19 11.06
N ASN A 270 -0.90 1.48 11.54
CA ASN A 270 -0.29 0.74 12.65
C ASN A 270 -0.36 1.45 14.01
N ILE A 271 -0.45 2.78 14.05
CA ILE A 271 -0.52 3.56 15.30
C ILE A 271 -1.82 4.35 15.39
N VAL A 272 -2.06 5.29 14.46
CA VAL A 272 -3.14 6.29 14.59
C VAL A 272 -4.51 5.64 14.66
N MET A 273 -4.86 4.83 13.66
CA MET A 273 -6.19 4.24 13.56
C MET A 273 -6.42 3.20 14.66
N PRO A 274 -5.51 2.25 14.96
CA PRO A 274 -5.69 1.32 16.08
C PRO A 274 -5.97 2.03 17.41
N ILE A 275 -5.16 3.02 17.76
CA ILE A 275 -5.34 3.81 19.00
C ILE A 275 -6.66 4.59 18.95
N ALA A 276 -6.99 5.22 17.83
CA ALA A 276 -8.24 5.96 17.69
C ALA A 276 -9.49 5.05 17.82
N TYR A 277 -9.44 3.84 17.28
CA TYR A 277 -10.51 2.85 17.42
C TYR A 277 -10.65 2.37 18.88
N GLU A 278 -9.54 2.11 19.59
CA GLU A 278 -9.57 1.74 21.01
C GLU A 278 -10.08 2.90 21.89
N PHE A 279 -9.68 4.13 21.59
CA PHE A 279 -10.13 5.32 22.31
C PHE A 279 -11.63 5.62 22.13
N ALA A 280 -12.19 5.22 20.98
CA ALA A 280 -13.59 5.41 20.61
C ALA A 280 -14.05 6.88 20.80
N PRO A 281 -13.47 7.84 20.06
CA PRO A 281 -13.82 9.25 20.15
C PRO A 281 -15.26 9.50 19.71
N GLU A 282 -15.88 10.50 20.32
CA GLU A 282 -17.22 10.99 19.99
C GLU A 282 -17.17 12.18 19.03
N PHE A 283 -15.98 12.76 18.85
CA PHE A 283 -15.70 13.87 17.95
C PHE A 283 -14.23 13.83 17.53
N VAL A 284 -13.95 14.22 16.28
CA VAL A 284 -12.58 14.27 15.73
C VAL A 284 -12.27 15.69 15.21
N PHE A 285 -11.14 16.22 15.63
CA PHE A 285 -10.48 17.35 14.96
C PHE A 285 -9.28 16.85 14.15
N ILE A 286 -9.09 17.45 12.98
CA ILE A 286 -7.84 17.40 12.24
C ILE A 286 -7.24 18.81 12.29
N SER A 287 -6.14 18.98 13.02
CA SER A 287 -5.24 20.12 12.89
C SER A 287 -4.49 19.94 11.57
N ALA A 288 -4.97 20.64 10.54
CA ALA A 288 -4.67 20.35 9.16
C ALA A 288 -3.65 21.33 8.56
N GLY A 289 -2.38 21.12 8.89
CA GLY A 289 -1.25 21.70 8.18
C GLY A 289 -1.00 21.00 6.85
N PHE A 290 -0.57 21.75 5.85
CA PHE A 290 -0.18 21.20 4.54
C PHE A 290 1.29 21.48 4.20
N ASP A 291 2.13 21.67 5.22
CA ASP A 291 3.59 21.85 5.11
C ASP A 291 4.35 20.52 5.11
N ALA A 292 3.72 19.40 5.44
CA ALA A 292 4.26 18.08 5.11
C ALA A 292 4.06 17.70 3.63
N ALA A 293 3.36 18.53 2.86
CA ALA A 293 3.05 18.24 1.47
C ALA A 293 4.27 18.38 0.55
N ALA A 294 4.35 17.54 -0.47
CA ALA A 294 5.37 17.65 -1.51
C ALA A 294 5.42 19.07 -2.10
N GLY A 295 6.63 19.65 -2.13
CA GLY A 295 6.88 21.00 -2.61
C GLY A 295 6.85 22.10 -1.54
N ASP A 296 6.49 21.81 -0.29
CA ASP A 296 6.68 22.75 0.80
C ASP A 296 8.15 22.82 1.23
N THR A 297 8.71 24.04 1.25
CA THR A 297 10.13 24.26 1.51
C THR A 297 10.48 24.30 3.00
N LEU A 298 9.50 24.42 3.90
CA LEU A 298 9.74 24.43 5.34
C LEU A 298 9.67 23.03 5.93
N GLY A 299 8.62 22.27 5.62
CA GLY A 299 8.51 20.89 6.12
C GLY A 299 9.46 19.92 5.42
N MET A 300 9.65 20.10 4.11
CA MET A 300 10.47 19.25 3.25
C MET A 300 10.07 17.77 3.29
N CYS A 301 8.80 17.45 3.50
CA CYS A 301 8.23 16.11 3.31
C CYS A 301 7.58 15.98 1.93
N ASP A 302 7.19 14.75 1.57
CA ASP A 302 6.74 14.40 0.22
C ASP A 302 5.31 13.83 0.20
N VAL A 303 4.45 14.29 1.12
CA VAL A 303 3.04 13.82 1.20
C VAL A 303 2.23 14.39 0.04
N THR A 304 1.55 13.53 -0.70
CA THR A 304 0.73 13.94 -1.84
C THR A 304 -0.69 14.34 -1.41
N PRO A 305 -1.39 15.16 -2.22
CA PRO A 305 -2.81 15.42 -2.02
C PRO A 305 -3.67 14.15 -1.92
N ALA A 306 -3.27 13.07 -2.61
CA ALA A 306 -3.97 11.80 -2.54
C ALA A 306 -3.88 11.18 -1.14
N CYS A 307 -2.70 11.18 -0.52
CA CYS A 307 -2.54 10.67 0.84
C CYS A 307 -3.38 11.46 1.86
N TYR A 308 -3.43 12.79 1.77
CA TYR A 308 -4.32 13.60 2.61
C TYR A 308 -5.80 13.20 2.48
N ALA A 309 -6.27 12.88 1.27
CA ALA A 309 -7.63 12.39 1.06
C ALA A 309 -7.86 11.03 1.75
N HIS A 310 -6.91 10.10 1.66
CA HIS A 310 -6.98 8.79 2.31
C HIS A 310 -6.95 8.90 3.84
N MET A 311 -6.03 9.70 4.40
CA MET A 311 -5.96 9.99 5.82
C MET A 311 -7.28 10.60 6.35
N THR A 312 -7.85 11.56 5.62
CA THR A 312 -9.17 12.15 5.94
C THR A 312 -10.26 11.10 5.93
N ALA A 313 -10.29 10.23 4.91
CA ALA A 313 -11.32 9.21 4.78
C ALA A 313 -11.26 8.18 5.93
N LEU A 314 -10.06 7.74 6.31
CA LEU A 314 -9.86 6.85 7.46
C LEU A 314 -10.42 7.47 8.75
N LEU A 315 -10.09 8.73 9.04
CA LEU A 315 -10.58 9.42 10.24
C LEU A 315 -12.10 9.67 10.19
N SER A 316 -12.67 9.86 8.99
CA SER A 316 -14.11 10.05 8.83
C SER A 316 -14.95 8.82 9.21
N THR A 317 -14.33 7.65 9.37
CA THR A 317 -14.99 6.43 9.86
C THR A 317 -15.26 6.46 11.37
N LEU A 318 -14.54 7.31 12.11
CA LEU A 318 -14.66 7.47 13.55
C LEU A 318 -15.81 8.41 13.92
N ALA A 319 -16.26 8.39 15.18
CA ALA A 319 -17.23 9.35 15.72
C ALA A 319 -18.54 9.50 14.92
N GLY A 320 -18.93 8.47 14.14
CA GLY A 320 -20.08 8.55 13.22
C GLY A 320 -19.91 9.60 12.11
N GLY A 321 -18.67 9.99 11.79
CA GLY A 321 -18.31 11.01 10.82
C GLY A 321 -18.29 12.44 11.37
N LYS A 322 -18.45 12.65 12.69
CA LYS A 322 -18.34 13.97 13.34
C LYS A 322 -16.89 14.44 13.34
N LEU A 323 -16.52 15.13 12.27
CA LEU A 323 -15.14 15.50 11.98
C LEU A 323 -15.04 16.96 11.53
N VAL A 324 -14.08 17.68 12.11
CA VAL A 324 -13.74 19.06 11.71
C VAL A 324 -12.29 19.10 11.25
N VAL A 325 -12.07 19.60 10.04
CA VAL A 325 -10.75 19.97 9.54
C VAL A 325 -10.54 21.45 9.82
N ALA A 326 -9.48 21.81 10.54
CA ALA A 326 -9.11 23.20 10.80
C ALA A 326 -7.75 23.48 10.17
N LEU A 327 -7.66 24.49 9.30
CA LEU A 327 -6.41 24.84 8.62
C LEU A 327 -5.35 25.34 9.63
N GLU A 328 -4.16 24.75 9.58
CA GLU A 328 -2.97 25.16 10.37
C GLU A 328 -1.89 25.75 9.46
N GLY A 329 -0.73 25.09 9.29
CA GLY A 329 0.42 25.50 8.46
C GLY A 329 0.31 25.13 6.97
N GLY A 330 1.45 25.04 6.29
CA GLY A 330 1.57 24.94 4.83
C GLY A 330 1.84 26.28 4.16
N TYR A 331 2.90 26.36 3.35
CA TYR A 331 3.48 27.61 2.87
C TYR A 331 3.78 27.63 1.36
N ASN A 332 3.75 26.47 0.69
CA ASN A 332 3.60 26.39 -0.76
C ASN A 332 2.12 26.53 -1.17
N LEU A 333 1.78 27.64 -1.85
CA LEU A 333 0.39 27.95 -2.22
C LEU A 333 -0.28 26.89 -3.12
N GLU A 334 0.49 26.23 -3.99
CA GLU A 334 -0.02 25.18 -4.87
C GLU A 334 -0.26 23.87 -4.10
N SER A 335 0.70 23.47 -3.26
CA SER A 335 0.59 22.27 -2.42
C SER A 335 -0.57 22.41 -1.43
N ILE A 336 -0.71 23.55 -0.76
CA ILE A 336 -1.85 23.82 0.15
C ILE A 336 -3.18 23.72 -0.61
N ALA A 337 -3.31 24.39 -1.75
CA ALA A 337 -4.57 24.44 -2.49
C ALA A 337 -4.97 23.05 -3.01
N SER A 338 -4.02 22.28 -3.53
CA SER A 338 -4.26 20.93 -4.04
C SER A 338 -4.59 19.93 -2.92
N SER A 339 -3.85 19.96 -1.80
CA SER A 339 -4.12 19.12 -0.63
C SER A 339 -5.46 19.46 0.04
N ALA A 340 -5.76 20.75 0.24
CA ALA A 340 -7.04 21.19 0.78
C ALA A 340 -8.24 20.80 -0.12
N LEU A 341 -8.05 20.86 -1.45
CA LEU A 341 -9.06 20.36 -2.40
C LEU A 341 -9.29 18.85 -2.22
N ALA A 342 -8.24 18.06 -2.07
CA ALA A 342 -8.34 16.61 -1.90
C ALA A 342 -9.04 16.23 -0.58
N VAL A 343 -8.72 16.93 0.52
CA VAL A 343 -9.42 16.80 1.81
C VAL A 343 -10.90 17.16 1.67
N ALA A 344 -11.22 18.28 1.03
CA ALA A 344 -12.62 18.70 0.85
C ALA A 344 -13.43 17.69 0.02
N ARG A 345 -12.83 17.08 -1.01
CA ARG A 345 -13.45 16.00 -1.79
C ARG A 345 -13.73 14.76 -0.93
N ALA A 346 -12.78 14.36 -0.09
CA ALA A 346 -12.96 13.25 0.85
C ALA A 346 -14.11 13.53 1.84
N LEU A 347 -14.20 14.76 2.40
CA LEU A 347 -15.29 15.15 3.29
C LEU A 347 -16.68 15.07 2.63
N LEU A 348 -16.75 15.44 1.35
CA LEU A 348 -17.95 15.34 0.51
C LEU A 348 -18.30 13.91 0.10
N GLY A 349 -17.44 12.92 0.41
CA GLY A 349 -17.64 11.52 0.06
C GLY A 349 -17.40 11.20 -1.41
N GLU A 350 -16.58 11.99 -2.10
CA GLU A 350 -16.14 11.64 -3.46
C GLU A 350 -15.22 10.40 -3.45
N PRO A 351 -15.15 9.65 -4.56
CA PRO A 351 -14.18 8.57 -4.71
C PRO A 351 -12.75 9.07 -4.46
N LEU A 352 -12.01 8.31 -3.65
CA LEU A 352 -10.63 8.65 -3.32
C LEU A 352 -9.73 8.43 -4.55
N PRO A 353 -8.71 9.28 -4.74
CA PRO A 353 -7.69 9.04 -5.76
C PRO A 353 -6.93 7.74 -5.48
N GLU A 354 -6.53 7.04 -6.54
CA GLU A 354 -5.71 5.83 -6.41
C GLU A 354 -4.31 6.18 -5.87
N LEU A 355 -3.85 5.44 -4.87
CA LEU A 355 -2.46 5.48 -4.43
C LEU A 355 -1.69 4.39 -5.17
N PRO A 356 -0.45 4.64 -5.63
CA PRO A 356 0.38 3.61 -6.23
C PRO A 356 0.72 2.52 -5.20
N ARG A 357 1.43 1.46 -5.62
CA ARG A 357 1.99 0.50 -4.66
C ARG A 357 2.93 1.25 -3.72
N LEU A 358 2.54 1.29 -2.44
CA LEU A 358 3.30 1.94 -1.37
C LEU A 358 4.20 0.93 -0.68
N GLU A 359 5.43 1.35 -0.38
CA GLU A 359 6.39 0.62 0.45
C GLU A 359 6.98 1.64 1.43
N ALA A 360 6.75 1.42 2.73
CA ALA A 360 7.22 2.33 3.75
C ALA A 360 8.74 2.24 3.88
N SER A 361 9.39 3.38 4.11
CA SER A 361 10.84 3.43 4.30
C SER A 361 11.27 2.65 5.56
N GLU A 362 12.53 2.18 5.58
CA GLU A 362 13.12 1.57 6.77
C GLU A 362 13.06 2.52 7.98
N ILE A 363 13.27 3.81 7.73
CA ILE A 363 13.24 4.86 8.76
C ILE A 363 11.83 4.95 9.36
N ALA A 364 10.78 4.97 8.53
CA ALA A 364 9.42 5.02 9.02
C ALA A 364 9.01 3.74 9.77
N THR A 365 9.44 2.57 9.30
CA THR A 365 9.14 1.31 10.00
C THR A 365 9.81 1.24 11.37
N GLU A 366 11.06 1.69 11.48
CA GLU A 366 11.79 1.81 12.75
C GLU A 366 11.12 2.80 13.70
N VAL A 367 10.78 4.01 13.25
CA VAL A 367 10.11 5.03 14.09
C VAL A 367 8.76 4.50 14.59
N VAL A 368 7.95 3.92 13.71
CA VAL A 368 6.65 3.36 14.09
C VAL A 368 6.79 2.22 15.09
N TRP A 369 7.81 1.37 14.95
CA TRP A 369 8.12 0.35 15.96
C TRP A 369 8.51 0.95 17.31
N GLN A 370 9.40 1.94 17.32
CA GLN A 370 9.82 2.62 18.55
C GLN A 370 8.62 3.29 19.24
N VAL A 371 7.75 3.97 18.48
CA VAL A 371 6.49 4.52 18.99
C VAL A 371 5.61 3.39 19.54
N ALA A 372 5.47 2.27 18.84
CA ALA A 372 4.69 1.14 19.32
C ALA A 372 5.22 0.55 20.64
N ARG A 373 6.54 0.54 20.84
CA ARG A 373 7.16 0.10 22.11
C ARG A 373 6.81 1.01 23.27
N VAL A 374 6.74 2.32 23.04
CA VAL A 374 6.29 3.27 24.07
C VAL A 374 4.79 3.11 24.31
N GLN A 375 4.00 3.09 23.25
CA GLN A 375 2.54 3.15 23.32
C GLN A 375 1.88 1.82 23.76
N SER A 376 2.53 0.67 23.58
CA SER A 376 2.02 -0.63 24.07
C SER A 376 1.85 -0.70 25.59
N GLN A 377 2.46 0.23 26.33
CA GLN A 377 2.27 0.38 27.77
C GLN A 377 0.89 0.97 28.14
N TYR A 378 0.24 1.65 27.20
CA TYR A 378 -0.99 2.42 27.42
C TYR A 378 -2.18 1.94 26.56
N TRP A 379 -1.91 1.25 25.45
CA TRP A 379 -2.92 0.84 24.46
C TRP A 379 -2.84 -0.66 24.17
N HIS A 380 -3.97 -1.36 24.35
CA HIS A 380 -4.03 -2.81 24.20
C HIS A 380 -3.92 -3.26 22.73
N CYS A 381 -4.36 -2.44 21.79
CA CYS A 381 -4.31 -2.69 20.36
C CYS A 381 -2.88 -2.66 19.80
N ILE A 382 -1.92 -2.09 20.53
CA ILE A 382 -0.54 -1.92 20.07
C ILE A 382 0.31 -3.10 20.52
N GLN A 383 0.71 -3.94 19.57
CA GLN A 383 1.62 -5.06 19.78
C GLN A 383 2.96 -4.78 19.12
N SER A 384 3.91 -4.19 19.88
CA SER A 384 5.20 -3.76 19.34
C SER A 384 6.00 -4.89 18.67
N ALA A 385 5.91 -6.12 19.18
CA ALA A 385 6.60 -7.28 18.58
C ALA A 385 6.11 -7.62 17.17
N SER A 386 4.88 -7.25 16.80
CA SER A 386 4.37 -7.45 15.43
C SER A 386 4.86 -6.40 14.44
N LEU A 387 5.37 -5.27 14.94
CA LEU A 387 5.83 -4.12 14.16
C LEU A 387 7.36 -4.01 14.12
N GLU A 388 8.07 -4.96 14.74
CA GLU A 388 9.53 -4.99 14.71
C GLU A 388 10.02 -5.00 13.26
N PRO A 389 10.86 -4.03 12.85
CA PRO A 389 11.41 -3.99 11.51
C PRO A 389 12.18 -5.28 11.26
N LYS A 390 11.96 -5.85 10.09
CA LYS A 390 12.70 -7.03 9.67
C LYS A 390 14.08 -6.59 9.23
N ASP A 391 15.11 -7.36 9.56
CA ASP A 391 16.40 -7.24 8.91
C ASP A 391 16.18 -7.26 7.41
N THR A 392 16.59 -6.18 6.73
CA THR A 392 16.44 -6.11 5.29
C THR A 392 17.36 -7.13 4.65
N ALA A 393 16.89 -7.69 3.53
CA ALA A 393 17.68 -8.61 2.75
C ALA A 393 18.89 -7.85 2.20
N ASP A 394 20.00 -7.86 2.94
CA ASP A 394 21.27 -7.30 2.51
C ASP A 394 21.98 -8.24 1.50
N ASP A 395 23.17 -7.87 1.04
CA ASP A 395 24.00 -8.71 0.16
C ASP A 395 24.35 -10.09 0.77
N THR A 396 24.10 -10.30 2.08
CA THR A 396 24.29 -11.59 2.76
C THR A 396 23.03 -12.46 2.74
N THR A 397 21.90 -11.92 2.29
CA THR A 397 20.61 -12.58 2.31
C THR A 397 20.36 -13.34 1.01
N ILE A 398 20.17 -14.66 1.11
CA ILE A 398 19.93 -15.53 -0.04
C ILE A 398 18.44 -15.91 -0.07
N HIS A 399 17.77 -15.60 -1.16
CA HIS A 399 16.41 -16.09 -1.41
C HIS A 399 16.38 -17.63 -1.35
N LEU A 400 15.47 -18.20 -0.56
CA LEU A 400 15.28 -19.67 -0.45
C LEU A 400 15.20 -20.39 -1.82
N PRO A 401 14.53 -19.85 -2.85
CA PRO A 401 14.58 -20.40 -4.21
C PRO A 401 16.00 -20.54 -4.78
N GLU A 402 16.92 -19.59 -4.54
CA GLU A 402 18.31 -19.67 -5.01
C GLU A 402 19.09 -20.79 -4.31
N LEU A 403 18.87 -20.97 -3.00
CA LEU A 403 19.43 -22.11 -2.28
C LEU A 403 18.92 -23.43 -2.86
N PHE A 404 17.63 -23.50 -3.19
CA PHE A 404 17.02 -24.69 -3.79
C PHE A 404 17.52 -24.94 -5.23
N LYS A 405 17.70 -23.91 -6.05
CA LYS A 405 18.34 -24.02 -7.39
C LYS A 405 19.75 -24.61 -7.26
N SER A 406 20.55 -24.08 -6.33
CA SER A 406 21.92 -24.54 -6.11
C SER A 406 21.95 -26.02 -5.68
N TRP A 407 21.11 -26.39 -4.71
CA TRP A 407 20.99 -27.78 -4.26
C TRP A 407 20.55 -28.71 -5.40
N ARG A 408 19.54 -28.33 -6.19
CA ARG A 408 19.08 -29.14 -7.33
C ARG A 408 20.15 -29.35 -8.37
N ARG A 409 20.89 -28.31 -8.73
CA ARG A 409 22.02 -28.41 -9.67
C ARG A 409 23.09 -29.37 -9.16
N GLU A 410 23.46 -29.26 -7.90
CA GLU A 410 24.45 -30.15 -7.29
C GLU A 410 23.96 -31.60 -7.24
N HIS A 411 22.71 -31.81 -6.82
CA HIS A 411 22.08 -33.12 -6.78
C HIS A 411 21.98 -33.76 -8.18
N ALA A 412 21.55 -32.99 -9.18
CA ALA A 412 21.44 -33.45 -10.56
C ALA A 412 22.83 -33.74 -11.17
N LEU A 413 23.85 -32.95 -10.87
CA LEU A 413 25.21 -33.23 -11.31
C LEU A 413 25.77 -34.50 -10.66
N ARG A 414 25.67 -34.61 -9.33
CA ARG A 414 26.26 -35.72 -8.56
C ARG A 414 25.55 -37.04 -8.81
N ASP A 415 24.22 -37.04 -8.69
CA ASP A 415 23.43 -38.26 -8.64
C ASP A 415 22.85 -38.61 -10.03
N LEU A 416 22.63 -37.60 -10.88
CA LEU A 416 22.08 -37.78 -12.24
C LEU A 416 23.11 -37.58 -13.36
N GLY A 417 24.24 -36.93 -13.14
CA GLY A 417 25.23 -36.65 -14.19
C GLY A 417 24.71 -35.64 -15.23
N MET A 418 23.83 -34.73 -14.80
CA MET A 418 23.28 -33.66 -15.63
C MET A 418 24.05 -32.36 -15.40
N TYR A 419 24.20 -31.57 -16.45
CA TYR A 419 24.96 -30.32 -16.45
C TYR A 419 24.03 -29.15 -16.72
N GLU A 420 24.37 -28.00 -16.13
CA GLU A 420 23.71 -26.74 -16.45
C GLU A 420 24.03 -26.35 -17.90
N PHE A 421 23.00 -26.02 -18.67
CA PHE A 421 23.15 -25.42 -20.00
C PHE A 421 22.90 -23.91 -19.90
N PRO A 422 23.86 -23.06 -20.34
CA PRO A 422 23.73 -21.62 -20.25
C PRO A 422 22.70 -21.08 -21.25
N TRP A 423 22.04 -19.99 -20.89
CA TRP A 423 21.11 -19.32 -21.79
C TRP A 423 21.87 -18.37 -22.72
N SER A 424 21.52 -18.38 -24.01
CA SER A 424 22.07 -17.44 -24.99
C SER A 424 21.36 -16.08 -24.98
N VAL A 425 20.15 -16.03 -24.41
CA VAL A 425 19.31 -14.83 -24.29
C VAL A 425 19.53 -14.24 -22.90
N PRO A 426 20.03 -12.99 -22.76
CA PRO A 426 20.34 -12.38 -21.47
C PRO A 426 19.17 -12.37 -20.50
N GLU A 427 17.96 -12.08 -20.98
CA GLU A 427 16.75 -12.07 -20.17
C GLU A 427 16.45 -13.46 -19.60
N LEU A 428 16.70 -14.53 -20.36
CA LEU A 428 16.51 -15.90 -19.87
C LEU A 428 17.62 -16.31 -18.90
N GLU A 429 18.84 -15.83 -19.08
CA GLU A 429 19.94 -16.06 -18.13
C GLU A 429 19.59 -15.43 -16.77
N ASP A 430 19.13 -14.18 -16.74
CA ASP A 430 18.78 -13.50 -15.49
C ASP A 430 17.70 -14.23 -14.67
N TYR A 431 16.74 -14.88 -15.35
CA TYR A 431 15.61 -15.53 -14.69
C TYR A 431 15.76 -17.05 -14.50
N TYR A 432 16.37 -17.74 -15.45
CA TYR A 432 16.43 -19.20 -15.53
C TYR A 432 17.84 -19.79 -15.39
N LYS A 433 18.83 -18.98 -15.01
CA LYS A 433 20.17 -19.49 -14.62
C LYS A 433 20.08 -20.64 -13.63
N GLY A 434 20.88 -21.69 -13.86
CA GLY A 434 20.90 -22.88 -13.02
C GLY A 434 19.68 -23.80 -13.15
N GLN A 435 18.69 -23.47 -13.98
CA GLN A 435 17.45 -24.25 -14.08
C GLN A 435 17.43 -25.20 -15.28
N LEU A 436 18.07 -24.87 -16.41
CA LEU A 436 18.12 -25.77 -17.56
C LEU A 436 19.22 -26.82 -17.37
N LEU A 437 18.83 -28.07 -17.13
CA LEU A 437 19.74 -29.17 -16.88
C LEU A 437 19.66 -30.20 -18.00
N VAL A 438 20.82 -30.65 -18.49
CA VAL A 438 20.91 -31.57 -19.64
C VAL A 438 21.86 -32.74 -19.35
N THR A 439 21.54 -33.91 -19.88
CA THR A 439 22.49 -35.05 -19.87
C THR A 439 23.66 -34.81 -20.83
N GLY A 440 24.88 -35.19 -20.45
CA GLY A 440 26.11 -34.86 -21.21
C GLY A 440 26.18 -35.34 -22.67
N ASN A 441 25.40 -36.33 -23.08
CA ASN A 441 25.42 -36.90 -24.44
C ASN A 441 24.24 -36.46 -25.31
N ILE A 442 23.53 -35.38 -24.96
CA ILE A 442 22.26 -34.96 -25.57
C ILE A 442 22.28 -34.88 -27.11
N SER A 443 23.38 -34.42 -27.71
CA SER A 443 23.48 -34.20 -29.16
C SER A 443 23.44 -35.49 -29.98
N MET A 444 23.91 -36.62 -29.42
CA MET A 444 24.06 -37.90 -30.12
C MET A 444 22.93 -38.89 -29.80
N GLN A 445 21.93 -38.48 -29.02
CA GLN A 445 20.83 -39.37 -28.63
C GLN A 445 19.77 -39.45 -29.72
N HIS A 446 19.31 -40.67 -30.02
CA HIS A 446 18.21 -40.89 -30.96
C HIS A 446 16.84 -40.52 -30.34
N THR A 447 16.70 -40.72 -29.03
CA THR A 447 15.48 -40.44 -28.28
C THR A 447 15.76 -39.39 -27.22
N LEU A 448 14.81 -38.51 -26.95
CA LEU A 448 14.97 -37.41 -26.00
C LEU A 448 13.69 -37.21 -25.19
N ILE A 449 13.83 -36.99 -23.87
CA ILE A 449 12.71 -36.61 -23.00
C ILE A 449 12.93 -35.16 -22.57
N MET A 450 12.00 -34.29 -22.92
CA MET A 450 11.96 -32.90 -22.46
C MET A 450 10.96 -32.82 -21.31
N PHE A 451 11.47 -32.68 -20.09
CA PHE A 451 10.67 -32.59 -18.88
C PHE A 451 10.58 -31.13 -18.42
N VAL A 452 9.38 -30.55 -18.50
CA VAL A 452 9.10 -29.18 -18.09
C VAL A 452 8.15 -29.24 -16.90
N HIS A 453 8.51 -28.64 -15.78
CA HIS A 453 7.71 -28.74 -14.56
C HIS A 453 7.74 -27.48 -13.72
N ASP A 454 6.83 -27.38 -12.77
CA ASP A 454 6.82 -26.26 -11.82
C ASP A 454 8.04 -26.34 -10.87
N PHE A 455 8.52 -25.18 -10.44
CA PHE A 455 9.44 -25.04 -9.31
C PHE A 455 8.71 -25.54 -8.04
N GLY A 456 9.24 -26.56 -7.35
CA GLY A 456 8.53 -27.29 -6.29
C GLY A 456 8.06 -26.45 -5.10
N ASN A 457 7.24 -27.03 -4.21
CA ASN A 457 6.69 -26.35 -3.04
C ASN A 457 7.54 -26.59 -1.78
N ILE A 458 7.73 -25.55 -0.95
CA ILE A 458 8.19 -25.70 0.43
C ILE A 458 6.95 -25.87 1.32
N SER A 459 6.93 -26.93 2.13
CA SER A 459 5.87 -27.18 3.11
C SER A 459 6.39 -26.85 4.50
N THR A 460 5.69 -25.99 5.22
CA THR A 460 5.97 -25.66 6.63
C THR A 460 4.67 -25.83 7.43
N GLU A 461 4.75 -26.47 8.59
CA GLU A 461 3.62 -26.56 9.52
C GLU A 461 3.57 -25.29 10.36
N LEU A 462 2.39 -24.65 10.40
CA LEU A 462 2.19 -23.39 11.11
C LEU A 462 1.71 -23.66 12.53
N LEU A 463 2.51 -23.27 13.51
CA LEU A 463 2.01 -22.91 14.83
C LEU A 463 1.65 -21.42 14.78
N THR A 464 0.50 -21.07 15.34
CA THR A 464 -0.16 -19.75 15.34
C THR A 464 0.74 -18.63 15.90
N LEU A 465 1.70 -18.15 15.12
CA LEU A 465 2.63 -17.07 15.48
C LEU A 465 2.66 -15.99 14.40
N SER A 466 2.88 -14.74 14.84
CA SER A 466 2.97 -13.52 14.02
C SER A 466 4.27 -13.40 13.21
N GLN A 467 5.24 -14.28 13.45
CA GLN A 467 6.48 -14.41 12.70
C GLN A 467 6.58 -15.80 12.08
N LEU A 468 6.91 -15.86 10.78
CA LEU A 468 7.16 -17.11 10.07
C LEU A 468 8.62 -17.49 10.24
N ASN A 469 8.99 -18.02 11.41
CA ASN A 469 10.29 -18.65 11.59
C ASN A 469 10.18 -20.12 11.16
N ILE A 470 10.87 -20.49 10.08
CA ILE A 470 10.90 -21.88 9.63
C ILE A 470 11.90 -22.62 10.51
N GLU A 471 11.42 -23.43 11.45
CA GLU A 471 12.26 -24.38 12.18
C GLU A 471 12.88 -25.36 11.19
N LEU A 472 14.15 -25.14 10.83
CA LEU A 472 14.85 -25.94 9.81
C LEU A 472 14.88 -27.44 10.15
N GLU A 473 14.86 -27.79 11.43
CA GLU A 473 14.81 -29.19 11.89
C GLU A 473 13.51 -29.93 11.52
N ASN A 474 12.43 -29.19 11.28
CA ASN A 474 11.10 -29.71 10.92
C ASN A 474 10.70 -29.36 9.48
N ALA A 475 11.60 -28.74 8.71
CA ALA A 475 11.36 -28.35 7.33
C ALA A 475 11.87 -29.41 6.33
N TRP A 476 11.07 -29.68 5.30
CA TRP A 476 11.38 -30.74 4.32
C TRP A 476 11.37 -30.17 2.90
N ILE A 477 12.36 -30.58 2.11
CA ILE A 477 12.34 -30.42 0.66
C ILE A 477 11.59 -31.61 0.07
N VAL A 478 10.46 -31.34 -0.59
CA VAL A 478 9.68 -32.37 -1.29
C VAL A 478 10.01 -32.30 -2.77
N ASP A 479 11.07 -32.99 -3.18
CA ASP A 479 11.41 -33.13 -4.60
C ASP A 479 10.69 -34.34 -5.22
N THR A 480 9.88 -34.06 -6.23
CA THR A 480 9.00 -35.05 -6.86
C THR A 480 9.44 -35.39 -8.28
N SER A 481 10.44 -34.65 -8.80
CA SER A 481 11.05 -34.95 -10.09
C SER A 481 12.13 -36.03 -9.98
N THR A 482 12.77 -36.21 -8.82
CA THR A 482 13.92 -37.11 -8.67
C THR A 482 13.66 -38.53 -9.16
N GLU A 483 12.56 -39.18 -8.77
CA GLU A 483 12.24 -40.54 -9.20
C GLU A 483 12.00 -40.62 -10.72
N PHE A 484 11.36 -39.60 -11.30
CA PHE A 484 11.14 -39.50 -12.74
C PHE A 484 12.47 -39.29 -13.50
N LEU A 485 13.34 -38.41 -13.02
CA LEU A 485 14.64 -38.13 -13.61
C LEU A 485 15.59 -39.32 -13.50
N GLN A 486 15.57 -40.06 -12.38
CA GLN A 486 16.30 -41.31 -12.23
C GLN A 486 15.85 -42.35 -13.27
N TRP A 487 14.54 -42.45 -13.52
CA TRP A 487 14.04 -43.28 -14.60
C TRP A 487 14.52 -42.78 -15.97
N CYS A 488 14.41 -41.49 -16.28
CA CYS A 488 14.89 -40.96 -17.55
C CYS A 488 16.39 -41.21 -17.76
N LYS A 489 17.20 -41.06 -16.70
CA LYS A 489 18.63 -41.42 -16.69
C LYS A 489 18.86 -42.91 -16.96
N SER A 490 18.07 -43.81 -16.38
CA SER A 490 18.17 -45.25 -16.66
C SER A 490 17.98 -45.60 -18.13
N GLN A 491 17.31 -44.69 -18.86
CA GLN A 491 17.07 -44.79 -20.29
C GLN A 491 18.06 -43.95 -21.13
N GLU A 492 19.04 -43.27 -20.50
CA GLU A 492 20.03 -42.34 -21.10
C GLU A 492 19.47 -41.01 -21.66
N PHE A 493 18.29 -40.56 -21.20
CA PHE A 493 17.61 -39.36 -21.71
C PHE A 493 17.50 -38.27 -20.64
N SER A 494 17.69 -36.98 -20.96
CA SER A 494 16.81 -35.87 -20.49
C SER A 494 17.32 -34.45 -20.80
N VAL A 495 16.36 -33.57 -21.09
CA VAL A 495 16.39 -32.13 -20.80
C VAL A 495 15.39 -31.88 -19.67
N GLU A 496 15.82 -31.26 -18.60
CA GLU A 496 14.98 -30.83 -17.49
C GLU A 496 14.93 -29.30 -17.44
N LEU A 497 13.72 -28.75 -17.35
CA LEU A 497 13.48 -27.31 -17.20
C LEU A 497 12.39 -27.04 -16.15
N PRO A 498 12.78 -26.69 -14.92
CA PRO A 498 11.89 -26.08 -13.95
C PRO A 498 11.42 -24.70 -14.44
N THR A 499 10.14 -24.41 -14.21
CA THR A 499 9.49 -23.15 -14.61
C THR A 499 8.74 -22.55 -13.43
N ALA A 500 8.70 -21.22 -13.34
CA ALA A 500 8.05 -20.50 -12.25
C ALA A 500 6.64 -20.01 -12.65
N LYS A 501 5.68 -20.17 -11.71
CA LYS A 501 4.24 -19.93 -11.92
C LYS A 501 3.87 -18.46 -12.20
N GLU A 502 4.69 -17.51 -11.75
CA GLU A 502 4.35 -16.09 -11.70
C GLU A 502 4.65 -15.32 -12.98
N ARG A 503 5.38 -15.90 -13.95
CA ARG A 503 5.79 -15.19 -15.19
C ARG A 503 5.61 -16.07 -16.43
N ARG A 504 4.39 -16.08 -16.96
CA ARG A 504 3.95 -17.01 -18.02
C ARG A 504 4.59 -16.77 -19.39
N GLU A 505 4.84 -15.52 -19.76
CA GLU A 505 5.42 -15.19 -21.08
C GLU A 505 6.89 -15.59 -21.16
N THR A 506 7.69 -15.28 -20.14
CA THR A 506 9.11 -15.67 -20.10
C THR A 506 9.30 -17.18 -19.95
N ALA A 507 8.37 -17.90 -19.29
CA ALA A 507 8.41 -19.36 -19.21
C ALA A 507 8.17 -20.03 -20.58
N LYS A 508 7.30 -19.45 -21.40
CA LYS A 508 7.08 -19.92 -22.78
C LYS A 508 8.34 -19.70 -23.62
N GLU A 509 8.95 -18.52 -23.53
CA GLU A 509 10.20 -18.20 -24.24
C GLU A 509 11.35 -19.13 -23.82
N ALA A 510 11.48 -19.44 -22.52
CA ALA A 510 12.47 -20.39 -22.02
C ALA A 510 12.29 -21.79 -22.62
N VAL A 511 11.06 -22.29 -22.70
CA VAL A 511 10.75 -23.59 -23.31
C VAL A 511 11.04 -23.60 -24.82
N ILE A 512 10.72 -22.51 -25.53
CA ILE A 512 11.02 -22.37 -26.96
C ILE A 512 12.54 -22.29 -27.19
N ALA A 513 13.26 -21.50 -26.40
CA ALA A 513 14.71 -21.38 -26.49
C ALA A 513 15.40 -22.71 -26.17
N ALA A 514 14.92 -23.48 -25.18
CA ALA A 514 15.43 -24.82 -24.91
C ALA A 514 15.17 -25.78 -26.09
N TRP A 515 14.01 -25.70 -26.75
CA TRP A 515 13.73 -26.47 -27.95
C TRP A 515 14.69 -26.11 -29.09
N ASP A 516 14.73 -24.82 -29.47
CA ASP A 516 15.47 -24.31 -30.62
C ASP A 516 16.98 -24.56 -30.48
N ASN A 517 17.54 -24.42 -29.27
CA ASN A 517 19.00 -24.51 -29.05
C ASN A 517 19.49 -25.92 -28.65
N LEU A 518 18.61 -26.82 -28.18
CA LEU A 518 19.01 -28.16 -27.73
C LEU A 518 18.33 -29.26 -28.53
N VAL A 519 17.00 -29.30 -28.50
CA VAL A 519 16.23 -30.43 -29.02
C VAL A 519 16.24 -30.42 -30.55
N GLU A 520 16.06 -29.26 -31.17
CA GLU A 520 16.04 -29.15 -32.62
C GLU A 520 17.42 -29.41 -33.24
N LEU A 521 18.49 -28.97 -32.58
CA LEU A 521 19.87 -29.18 -33.03
C LEU A 521 20.43 -30.57 -32.71
N SER A 522 19.71 -31.39 -31.94
CA SER A 522 20.12 -32.77 -31.63
C SER A 522 19.80 -33.75 -32.77
N ASP A 523 20.54 -34.86 -32.80
CA ASP A 523 20.29 -36.02 -33.69
C ASP A 523 19.02 -36.80 -33.30
N ALA A 524 18.23 -36.32 -32.33
CA ALA A 524 17.04 -37.00 -31.87
C ALA A 524 15.93 -36.99 -32.91
N GLU A 525 15.44 -38.19 -33.27
CA GLU A 525 14.28 -38.38 -34.14
C GLU A 525 13.00 -38.70 -33.36
N GLU A 526 13.13 -39.08 -32.08
CA GLU A 526 12.04 -39.49 -31.20
C GLU A 526 12.03 -38.68 -29.90
N VAL A 527 11.21 -37.63 -29.83
CA VAL A 527 11.11 -36.76 -28.65
C VAL A 527 9.82 -37.00 -27.88
N ILE A 528 9.89 -37.09 -26.56
CA ILE A 528 8.73 -37.07 -25.67
C ILE A 528 8.76 -35.78 -24.84
N ILE A 529 7.65 -35.06 -24.79
CA ILE A 529 7.50 -33.89 -23.93
C ILE A 529 6.64 -34.28 -22.73
N VAL A 530 7.13 -34.04 -21.52
CA VAL A 530 6.37 -34.26 -20.28
C VAL A 530 6.26 -32.92 -19.55
N ALA A 531 5.02 -32.44 -19.42
CA ALA A 531 4.68 -31.20 -18.74
C ALA A 531 4.01 -31.51 -17.39
N HIS A 532 4.54 -30.99 -16.30
CA HIS A 532 3.95 -31.15 -14.95
C HIS A 532 3.52 -29.82 -14.37
N GLY A 533 2.31 -29.77 -13.81
CA GLY A 533 1.76 -28.55 -13.24
C GLY A 533 1.47 -27.50 -14.31
N THR A 534 1.84 -26.25 -14.05
CA THR A 534 1.53 -25.12 -14.94
C THR A 534 2.34 -25.08 -16.23
N ALA A 535 3.41 -25.89 -16.32
CA ALA A 535 4.25 -26.06 -17.52
C ALA A 535 3.46 -26.43 -18.79
N GLY A 536 2.26 -27.01 -18.66
CA GLY A 536 1.40 -27.35 -19.80
C GLY A 536 1.12 -26.15 -20.71
N LEU A 537 0.97 -24.93 -20.16
CA LEU A 537 0.75 -23.71 -20.94
C LEU A 537 1.95 -23.36 -21.82
N SER A 538 3.15 -23.37 -21.24
CA SER A 538 4.41 -23.06 -21.94
C SER A 538 4.69 -24.08 -23.05
N VAL A 539 4.45 -25.36 -22.77
CA VAL A 539 4.58 -26.45 -23.76
C VAL A 539 3.58 -26.29 -24.90
N MET A 540 2.32 -25.90 -24.64
CA MET A 540 1.39 -25.62 -25.74
C MET A 540 1.86 -24.43 -26.59
N GLY A 541 2.45 -23.40 -25.98
CA GLY A 541 3.05 -22.28 -26.72
C GLY A 541 4.16 -22.73 -27.68
N LEU A 542 5.04 -23.64 -27.25
CA LEU A 542 6.05 -24.25 -28.12
C LEU A 542 5.40 -25.02 -29.29
N ILE A 543 4.42 -25.88 -28.99
CA ILE A 543 3.75 -26.70 -30.00
C ILE A 543 3.06 -25.82 -31.06
N GLU A 544 2.45 -24.71 -30.64
CA GLU A 544 1.79 -23.77 -31.54
C GLU A 544 2.78 -22.99 -32.43
N GLU A 545 3.92 -22.55 -31.88
CA GLU A 545 4.89 -21.73 -32.62
C GLU A 545 5.90 -22.51 -33.46
N ARG A 546 6.18 -23.78 -33.11
CA ARG A 546 7.16 -24.65 -33.79
C ARG A 546 6.52 -25.92 -34.34
N PHE A 547 5.23 -25.86 -34.72
CA PHE A 547 4.45 -27.06 -35.03
C PHE A 547 5.10 -27.97 -36.08
N GLN A 548 5.71 -27.43 -37.13
CA GLN A 548 6.31 -28.24 -38.20
C GLN A 548 7.46 -29.11 -37.69
N ASP A 549 8.37 -28.52 -36.92
CA ASP A 549 9.54 -29.20 -36.36
C ASP A 549 9.13 -30.16 -35.23
N VAL A 550 8.24 -29.69 -34.35
CA VAL A 550 7.62 -30.48 -33.27
C VAL A 550 6.91 -31.71 -33.83
N ARG A 551 6.14 -31.57 -34.92
CA ARG A 551 5.41 -32.68 -35.55
C ARG A 551 6.34 -33.78 -36.04
N ALA A 552 7.51 -33.41 -36.57
CA ALA A 552 8.48 -34.35 -37.11
C ALA A 552 9.11 -35.21 -36.00
N LYS A 553 9.61 -34.58 -34.93
CA LYS A 553 10.38 -35.24 -33.87
C LYS A 553 9.52 -35.77 -32.71
N VAL A 554 8.47 -35.06 -32.28
CA VAL A 554 7.75 -35.39 -31.03
C VAL A 554 6.78 -36.56 -31.20
N LYS A 555 7.04 -37.70 -30.56
CA LYS A 555 6.19 -38.90 -30.60
C LYS A 555 5.11 -38.92 -29.51
N GLY A 556 5.26 -38.13 -28.44
CA GLY A 556 4.27 -38.06 -27.37
C GLY A 556 4.35 -36.79 -26.53
N VAL A 557 3.20 -36.33 -26.05
CA VAL A 557 3.07 -35.20 -25.12
C VAL A 557 2.27 -35.65 -23.91
N VAL A 558 2.85 -35.60 -22.72
CA VAL A 558 2.21 -35.97 -21.46
C VAL A 558 1.98 -34.71 -20.64
N GLN A 559 0.74 -34.47 -20.20
CA GLN A 559 0.43 -33.44 -19.20
C GLN A 559 0.03 -34.10 -17.89
N VAL A 560 0.75 -33.79 -16.82
CA VAL A 560 0.44 -34.23 -15.46
C VAL A 560 -0.05 -33.03 -14.68
N CYS A 561 -1.37 -32.98 -14.45
CA CYS A 561 -2.04 -31.88 -13.77
C CYS A 561 -2.40 -32.30 -12.34
N GLY A 562 -2.54 -31.34 -11.42
CA GLY A 562 -3.24 -31.60 -10.14
C GLY A 562 -4.49 -30.74 -10.01
N THR A 563 -5.10 -30.71 -8.82
CA THR A 563 -6.50 -30.26 -8.62
C THR A 563 -6.82 -28.85 -9.13
N HIS A 564 -5.83 -27.95 -9.19
CA HIS A 564 -6.00 -26.56 -9.61
C HIS A 564 -5.40 -26.24 -10.98
N THR A 565 -4.86 -27.24 -11.68
CA THR A 565 -4.19 -27.05 -12.97
C THR A 565 -5.05 -27.60 -14.09
N ILE A 566 -5.52 -26.72 -14.97
CA ILE A 566 -6.35 -27.10 -16.11
C ILE A 566 -5.44 -27.58 -17.26
N PRO A 567 -5.65 -28.80 -17.80
CA PRO A 567 -4.90 -29.27 -18.97
C PRO A 567 -5.25 -28.43 -20.20
N VAL A 568 -4.24 -28.17 -21.04
CA VAL A 568 -4.35 -27.21 -22.15
C VAL A 568 -4.30 -27.93 -23.49
N VAL A 569 -5.00 -27.42 -24.49
CA VAL A 569 -4.91 -27.89 -25.89
C VAL A 569 -4.51 -26.76 -26.82
N PRO A 570 -3.93 -27.07 -28.00
CA PRO A 570 -3.65 -26.06 -29.01
C PRO A 570 -4.91 -25.33 -29.49
N LYS A 571 -4.84 -24.00 -29.57
CA LYS A 571 -5.96 -23.10 -29.90
C LYS A 571 -6.25 -23.01 -31.39
N TYR A 572 -5.24 -23.09 -32.25
CA TYR A 572 -5.37 -22.81 -33.69
C TYR A 572 -5.10 -24.08 -34.53
N GLU A 573 -5.69 -24.15 -35.72
CA GLU A 573 -5.58 -25.21 -36.75
C GLU A 573 -6.12 -26.62 -36.40
N ASP A 574 -7.00 -27.13 -37.28
CA ASP A 574 -7.60 -28.47 -37.14
C ASP A 574 -6.60 -29.62 -37.30
N GLU A 575 -5.55 -29.42 -38.10
CA GLU A 575 -4.48 -30.42 -38.29
C GLU A 575 -3.65 -30.60 -37.01
N LEU A 576 -3.26 -29.49 -36.37
CA LEU A 576 -2.52 -29.48 -35.11
C LEU A 576 -3.32 -30.16 -33.99
N ARG A 577 -4.62 -29.88 -33.88
CA ARG A 577 -5.50 -30.53 -32.89
C ARG A 577 -5.62 -32.03 -33.10
N LYS A 578 -5.77 -32.49 -34.35
CA LYS A 578 -5.80 -33.93 -34.68
C LYS A 578 -4.48 -34.61 -34.35
N TRP A 579 -3.36 -33.95 -34.66
CA TRP A 579 -2.03 -34.44 -34.32
C TRP A 579 -1.85 -34.56 -32.80
N TYR A 580 -2.19 -33.50 -32.06
CA TYR A 580 -2.09 -33.44 -30.61
C TYR A 580 -2.95 -34.53 -29.98
N HIS A 581 -4.21 -34.66 -30.37
CA HIS A 581 -5.11 -35.70 -29.86
C HIS A 581 -4.52 -37.11 -30.06
N LYS A 582 -3.95 -37.41 -31.23
CA LYS A 582 -3.32 -38.72 -31.46
C LYS A 582 -2.08 -38.94 -30.59
N ARG A 583 -1.37 -37.87 -30.21
CA ARG A 583 -0.09 -37.93 -29.51
C ARG A 583 -0.10 -37.51 -28.03
N SER A 584 -1.25 -37.12 -27.48
CA SER A 584 -1.32 -36.62 -26.10
C SER A 584 -1.80 -37.66 -25.09
N MET A 585 -1.24 -37.60 -23.89
CA MET A 585 -1.80 -38.19 -22.67
C MET A 585 -1.95 -37.10 -21.60
N VAL A 586 -3.07 -37.11 -20.89
CA VAL A 586 -3.35 -36.21 -19.77
C VAL A 586 -3.67 -37.04 -18.54
N ILE A 587 -3.00 -36.73 -17.43
CA ILE A 587 -3.22 -37.38 -16.14
C ILE A 587 -3.80 -36.37 -15.17
N LEU A 588 -4.95 -36.70 -14.59
CA LEU A 588 -5.72 -35.83 -13.69
C LEU A 588 -6.06 -36.58 -12.40
N PRO A 589 -6.15 -35.88 -11.26
CA PRO A 589 -6.75 -36.42 -10.05
C PRO A 589 -8.18 -36.87 -10.28
N ARG A 590 -8.62 -37.93 -9.60
CA ARG A 590 -10.00 -38.45 -9.69
C ARG A 590 -11.07 -37.35 -9.49
N ASP A 591 -10.83 -36.44 -8.56
CA ASP A 591 -11.78 -35.39 -8.16
C ASP A 591 -11.52 -34.04 -8.85
N HIS A 592 -10.81 -34.04 -9.97
CA HIS A 592 -10.49 -32.80 -10.68
C HIS A 592 -11.76 -32.06 -11.17
N PRO A 593 -11.91 -30.74 -10.93
CA PRO A 593 -13.11 -29.95 -11.29
C PRO A 593 -13.49 -29.96 -12.78
N ILE A 594 -12.55 -30.37 -13.64
CA ILE A 594 -12.82 -30.47 -15.07
C ILE A 594 -13.82 -31.58 -15.42
N TYR A 595 -13.92 -32.63 -14.59
CA TYR A 595 -14.86 -33.73 -14.83
C TYR A 595 -16.32 -33.30 -14.64
N SER A 596 -16.58 -32.29 -13.82
CA SER A 596 -17.91 -31.71 -13.64
C SER A 596 -18.23 -30.58 -14.62
N SER A 597 -17.21 -29.87 -15.11
CA SER A 597 -17.37 -28.67 -15.95
C SER A 597 -17.23 -28.90 -17.46
N ASP A 598 -16.45 -29.90 -17.92
CA ASP A 598 -16.25 -30.19 -19.34
C ASP A 598 -16.44 -31.69 -19.65
N THR A 599 -17.65 -32.04 -20.09
CA THR A 599 -18.01 -33.41 -20.50
C THR A 599 -17.30 -33.88 -21.78
N GLN A 600 -16.54 -33.02 -22.46
CA GLN A 600 -15.84 -33.33 -23.72
C GLN A 600 -14.32 -33.37 -23.59
N ILE A 601 -13.77 -33.41 -22.38
CA ILE A 601 -12.31 -33.46 -22.17
C ILE A 601 -11.64 -34.63 -22.93
N THR A 602 -12.28 -35.79 -22.98
CA THR A 602 -11.82 -36.98 -23.71
C THR A 602 -11.91 -36.86 -25.24
N ARG A 603 -12.60 -35.82 -25.75
CA ARG A 603 -12.66 -35.50 -27.19
C ARG A 603 -11.57 -34.50 -27.60
N ARG A 604 -11.09 -33.69 -26.65
CA ARG A 604 -10.08 -32.64 -26.89
C ARG A 604 -8.66 -33.15 -26.66
N HIS A 605 -8.51 -34.10 -25.74
CA HIS A 605 -7.24 -34.77 -25.43
C HIS A 605 -7.32 -36.25 -25.82
N GLY A 606 -6.16 -36.84 -26.14
CA GLY A 606 -6.04 -38.23 -26.57
C GLY A 606 -6.38 -39.25 -25.48
N ARG A 607 -5.40 -39.64 -24.67
CA ARG A 607 -5.58 -40.56 -23.54
C ARG A 607 -5.76 -39.74 -22.26
N VAL A 608 -6.91 -39.82 -21.61
CA VAL A 608 -7.15 -39.18 -20.31
C VAL A 608 -7.16 -40.25 -19.23
N GLN A 609 -6.23 -40.15 -18.28
CA GLN A 609 -6.05 -41.10 -17.18
C GLN A 609 -6.38 -40.46 -15.84
N GLN A 610 -7.10 -41.19 -15.00
CA GLN A 610 -7.35 -40.80 -13.62
C GLN A 610 -6.24 -41.33 -12.71
N SER A 611 -5.70 -40.45 -11.87
CA SER A 611 -4.81 -40.79 -10.76
C SER A 611 -5.61 -40.91 -9.47
N SER A 612 -5.23 -41.86 -8.61
CA SER A 612 -5.84 -42.07 -7.29
C SER A 612 -5.41 -41.04 -6.24
N GLU A 613 -4.52 -40.12 -6.60
CA GLU A 613 -3.93 -39.13 -5.70
C GLU A 613 -4.34 -37.71 -6.11
N GLU A 614 -4.55 -36.84 -5.13
CA GLU A 614 -5.07 -35.48 -5.35
C GLU A 614 -3.98 -34.40 -5.32
N ARG A 615 -2.92 -34.62 -4.54
CA ARG A 615 -1.84 -33.64 -4.40
C ARG A 615 -0.92 -33.67 -5.61
N VAL A 616 -0.81 -32.54 -6.33
CA VAL A 616 0.05 -32.35 -7.53
C VAL A 616 1.45 -32.96 -7.36
N THR A 617 2.05 -32.78 -6.18
CA THR A 617 3.38 -33.28 -5.81
C THR A 617 3.47 -34.80 -5.84
N LYS A 618 2.40 -35.50 -5.46
CA LYS A 618 2.38 -36.97 -5.43
C LYS A 618 1.88 -37.59 -6.73
N VAL A 619 1.09 -36.86 -7.53
CA VAL A 619 0.54 -37.35 -8.81
C VAL A 619 1.67 -37.76 -9.77
N MET A 620 2.75 -36.99 -9.86
CA MET A 620 3.86 -37.32 -10.77
C MET A 620 4.47 -38.68 -10.44
N ARG A 621 4.75 -38.92 -9.15
CA ARG A 621 5.31 -40.18 -8.66
C ARG A 621 4.38 -41.36 -8.89
N THR A 622 3.11 -41.25 -8.49
CA THR A 622 2.15 -42.35 -8.63
C THR A 622 1.83 -42.68 -10.07
N SER A 623 1.97 -41.70 -10.97
CA SER A 623 1.68 -41.85 -12.40
C SER A 623 2.86 -42.32 -13.23
N LEU A 624 4.07 -42.40 -12.65
CA LEU A 624 5.29 -42.82 -13.34
C LEU A 624 5.14 -44.15 -14.12
N PRO A 625 4.55 -45.23 -13.57
CA PRO A 625 4.39 -46.49 -14.32
C PRO A 625 3.54 -46.34 -15.60
N ILE A 626 2.54 -45.46 -15.57
CA ILE A 626 1.65 -45.21 -16.71
C ILE A 626 2.37 -44.36 -17.77
N ILE A 627 3.19 -43.40 -17.32
CA ILE A 627 4.05 -42.61 -18.21
C ILE A 627 5.08 -43.53 -18.89
N GLN A 628 5.67 -44.48 -18.16
CA GLN A 628 6.58 -45.48 -18.71
C GLN A 628 5.94 -46.34 -19.79
N GLU A 629 4.73 -46.86 -19.55
CA GLU A 629 3.97 -47.62 -20.55
C GLU A 629 3.72 -46.80 -21.82
N PHE A 630 3.24 -45.57 -21.66
CA PHE A 630 2.96 -44.67 -22.77
C PHE A 630 4.19 -44.32 -23.61
N VAL A 631 5.35 -44.14 -22.97
CA VAL A 631 6.61 -43.87 -23.67
C VAL A 631 7.10 -45.12 -24.41
N ALA A 632 7.04 -46.30 -23.78
CA ALA A 632 7.45 -47.56 -24.39
C ALA A 632 6.62 -47.94 -25.63
N GLU A 633 5.33 -47.56 -25.69
CA GLU A 633 4.47 -47.77 -26.87
C GLU A 633 4.89 -46.94 -28.10
N ARG A 634 5.70 -45.90 -27.92
CA ARG A 634 5.89 -44.84 -28.93
C ARG A 634 7.34 -44.57 -29.31
N VAL A 635 8.26 -45.13 -28.55
CA VAL A 635 9.69 -45.02 -28.74
C VAL A 635 10.23 -46.43 -28.94
N LYS A 636 11.17 -46.61 -29.87
CA LYS A 636 11.75 -47.94 -30.11
C LYS A 636 12.71 -48.34 -28.98
N PRO A 637 12.64 -49.58 -28.46
CA PRO A 637 13.61 -50.08 -27.50
C PRO A 637 15.04 -50.05 -28.07
N ARG A 638 16.02 -49.64 -27.26
CA ARG A 638 17.44 -49.56 -27.65
C ARG A 638 18.00 -50.88 -28.21
N SER A 639 17.50 -52.03 -27.75
CA SER A 639 17.88 -53.35 -28.25
C SER A 639 17.63 -53.53 -29.75
N GLU A 640 16.55 -52.94 -30.27
CA GLU A 640 16.20 -53.02 -31.70
C GLU A 640 17.02 -52.03 -32.56
N LEU A 641 17.44 -50.90 -31.98
CA LEU A 641 18.27 -49.89 -32.64
C LEU A 641 19.74 -50.34 -32.80
N GLN A 642 20.27 -51.14 -31.86
CA GLN A 642 21.62 -51.70 -31.96
C GLN A 642 21.73 -52.87 -32.96
N GLU A 643 20.67 -53.67 -33.15
CA GLU A 643 20.65 -54.71 -34.19
C GLU A 643 20.58 -54.13 -35.61
N GLY A 644 19.90 -53.00 -35.79
CA GLY A 644 19.82 -52.29 -37.07
C GLY A 644 21.17 -51.72 -37.56
N LYS A 645 22.03 -51.26 -36.63
CA LYS A 645 23.39 -50.77 -36.95
C LYS A 645 24.39 -51.89 -37.24
N ARG A 646 24.14 -53.14 -36.81
CA ARG A 646 24.99 -54.31 -37.17
C ARG A 646 24.63 -54.95 -38.51
N ARG A 647 23.51 -54.59 -39.13
CA ARG A 647 23.04 -55.09 -40.43
C ARG A 647 23.19 -54.08 -41.59
N ARG A 648 23.86 -52.96 -41.38
CA ARG A 648 24.22 -52.00 -42.44
C ARG A 648 25.71 -51.96 -42.68
#